data_AF-A0A6P4Z8Y4-F1
#
_entry.id   AF-A0A6P4Z8Y4-F1
#
_cell.length_a   1.000
_cell.length_b   1.000
_cell.length_c   1.000
_cell.angle_alpha   90.00
_cell.angle_beta   90.00
_cell.angle_gamma   90.00
#
_symmetry.space_group_name_H-M   'P 1'
#
loop_
_entity.id
_entity.type
_entity.pdbx_description
1 polymer ?
#
loop_
_entity_poly.entity_id
_entity_poly.type
_entity_poly.pdbx_seq_one_letter_code
_entity_poly.pdbx_strand_id
1 'polypeptide(L)'
;MGGGLLFVGIACLLFVSDLPADDCMEGDGTSYRGTVSVTVTGTTCQRWDSQTPHDHHRTAENYPSSGLEQNYCRNPDAEPTVWCYTTDPDTRWGYCHVPFCECVRGEFVCRELHICLPYWKRCNGIADCPGGTDEEGCVCLQIPEVFPLDSRLTMLPNPLNQTTFDEIRNSPVMELFNSSYNIPGRHHPEWREFVSSIIFPRCNEEDMSHCPLRASSNASTSCVGTQLLPCRSWCEEVFSMTGDLMKDLLPPCDVFPSSQDGCWNTEPAVKRTEVCYHGIGINYRGTWSQTTSGATCLEWSASQDYHYTWANLDNNYCRNPTGLQRPFCLTEDGSQEECDVIPCNFVGCWDRGPPNYGKRTPSKRFYFLEERVRYACNDGYTLEYGSPREVRCLEGNEGGIWEYDKPVCSVHYKQRLQNELLEIYTASLAPENVIINFTGKVEQIVDLDEKKEQLLAFLIIDFTWYDSRLKWTPKYYGGVETLSVPGSNIWTPAFTLKRNANPLYQGLPKDMPVVVSSSGLVHWRVETLTTTVCDADPFLFPADTMDCNVCFSATSAVEQTIQCHGKSSTSDEQVENDLCDSPQHVSSEDEWYRRDKIFSAGGREACLSLQLSRIPTFHIATTVAPCIILIVLMTITFIMPIDKGDRISFGVTIQLSMVVSLVFVTDVLPVKGALPFFATLIIVCMGLMGMFLFITMAVINIHEKEGSLSPVARVIFLRYMARMLLLGDLTQEKQTSEGTGSGEKTLATRPVAELTNIAIDDDDIAAGDGESTAERGIQDPKPPTAPEFTGSTSSLRLISSVDDLTKAVQNGTEGLAEVKKEVEELAKAVKNEAVVSDYTLLAKVLDRLCLVVYIIIITASIPIIMYWGK
;
A
#
# COMPACT_ATOMS: atom_id res chain seq x y z
N MET A 1 24.73 -84.60 66.15
CA MET A 1 25.55 -85.79 65.78
C MET A 1 26.48 -85.35 64.66
N GLY A 2 27.79 -85.57 64.67
CA GLY A 2 28.64 -86.12 65.73
C GLY A 2 30.00 -86.56 65.19
N GLY A 3 31.09 -85.89 65.61
CA GLY A 3 32.46 -86.11 65.12
C GLY A 3 32.75 -85.47 63.74
N GLY A 4 33.97 -85.03 63.40
CA GLY A 4 35.16 -84.79 64.24
C GLY A 4 36.47 -85.41 63.73
N LEU A 5 37.60 -84.85 64.18
CA LEU A 5 38.98 -85.38 64.10
C LEU A 5 39.66 -85.45 62.70
N LEU A 6 41.00 -85.36 62.56
CA LEU A 6 42.07 -84.66 63.32
C LEU A 6 43.41 -84.76 62.54
N PHE A 7 44.43 -84.04 63.02
CA PHE A 7 45.87 -84.11 62.70
C PHE A 7 46.35 -83.55 61.33
N VAL A 8 47.59 -83.03 61.17
CA VAL A 8 48.46 -82.09 61.96
C VAL A 8 49.87 -82.11 61.36
N GLY A 9 50.53 -80.94 61.29
CA GLY A 9 51.96 -80.80 60.94
C GLY A 9 52.24 -80.92 59.44
N ILE A 10 53.32 -80.35 58.88
CA ILE A 10 54.47 -79.63 59.47
C ILE A 10 54.66 -78.38 58.57
N ALA A 11 54.63 -77.12 59.02
CA ALA A 11 55.18 -76.43 60.19
C ALA A 11 56.70 -76.17 60.15
N CYS A 12 57.13 -75.06 59.52
CA CYS A 12 57.88 -73.96 60.19
C CYS A 12 58.67 -73.10 59.17
N LEU A 13 58.23 -71.86 58.94
CA LEU A 13 59.08 -70.65 58.80
C LEU A 13 58.19 -69.40 58.67
N LEU A 14 57.42 -69.10 59.73
CA LEU A 14 56.73 -67.82 59.91
C LEU A 14 56.96 -67.35 61.35
N PHE A 15 57.61 -66.20 61.50
CA PHE A 15 57.82 -65.50 62.76
C PHE A 15 58.15 -64.02 62.50
N VAL A 16 57.14 -63.23 62.15
CA VAL A 16 56.87 -61.90 62.76
C VAL A 16 55.35 -61.82 62.92
N SER A 17 54.91 -61.19 64.00
CA SER A 17 53.54 -61.13 64.50
C SER A 17 52.49 -60.54 63.55
N ASP A 18 51.28 -61.10 63.59
CA ASP A 18 50.05 -60.36 63.25
C ASP A 18 49.91 -59.08 64.11
N LEU A 19 49.32 -58.03 63.54
CA LEU A 19 48.80 -56.86 64.25
C LEU A 19 47.29 -56.71 63.94
N PRO A 20 46.47 -56.25 64.91
CA PRO A 20 45.01 -56.17 64.74
C PRO A 20 44.57 -55.03 63.83
N ALA A 21 43.40 -55.18 63.22
CA ALA A 21 42.93 -54.39 62.08
C ALA A 21 42.14 -53.11 62.44
N ASP A 22 42.69 -52.25 63.31
CA ASP A 22 42.03 -51.01 63.78
C ASP A 22 42.93 -49.74 63.73
N ASP A 23 44.14 -49.82 63.17
CA ASP A 23 45.15 -48.74 63.21
C ASP A 23 45.47 -48.08 61.84
N CYS A 24 44.48 -48.00 60.95
CA CYS A 24 44.51 -47.18 59.73
C CYS A 24 43.32 -46.21 59.67
N MET A 25 43.40 -45.16 58.85
CA MET A 25 42.36 -44.14 58.67
C MET A 25 41.72 -44.14 57.28
N GLU A 26 40.46 -43.69 57.21
CA GLU A 26 39.71 -43.48 55.99
C GLU A 26 39.41 -41.98 55.81
N GLY A 27 39.54 -41.47 54.58
CA GLY A 27 39.28 -40.06 54.27
C GLY A 27 40.16 -39.10 55.07
N ASP A 28 39.54 -38.07 55.65
CA ASP A 28 40.18 -37.09 56.55
C ASP A 28 40.49 -37.65 57.96
N GLY A 29 40.10 -38.90 58.24
CA GLY A 29 40.26 -39.53 59.54
C GLY A 29 39.30 -39.01 60.62
N THR A 30 38.23 -38.29 60.29
CA THR A 30 37.13 -38.00 61.23
C THR A 30 36.49 -39.29 61.80
N SER A 31 36.55 -40.39 61.05
CA SER A 31 36.16 -41.75 61.45
C SER A 31 37.21 -42.51 62.29
N TYR A 32 38.49 -42.10 62.28
CA TYR A 32 39.59 -42.86 62.88
C TYR A 32 39.50 -42.99 64.40
N ARG A 33 39.52 -44.22 64.92
CA ARG A 33 39.46 -44.51 66.37
C ARG A 33 40.63 -45.33 66.91
N GLY A 34 41.67 -45.58 66.10
CA GLY A 34 42.90 -46.26 66.51
C GLY A 34 43.73 -45.52 67.57
N THR A 35 44.92 -46.05 67.88
CA THR A 35 45.63 -45.80 69.15
C THR A 35 46.89 -44.94 69.06
N VAL A 36 47.23 -44.43 67.87
CA VAL A 36 48.38 -43.53 67.68
C VAL A 36 48.24 -42.27 68.54
N SER A 37 49.31 -41.91 69.25
CA SER A 37 49.36 -40.84 70.27
C SER A 37 50.67 -40.03 70.23
N VAL A 38 51.30 -39.98 69.05
CA VAL A 38 52.50 -39.20 68.74
C VAL A 38 52.36 -38.48 67.40
N THR A 39 52.92 -37.27 67.29
CA THR A 39 52.95 -36.50 66.04
C THR A 39 53.95 -37.08 65.03
N VAL A 40 53.88 -36.63 63.77
CA VAL A 40 54.88 -36.91 62.71
C VAL A 40 56.30 -36.48 63.15
N THR A 41 56.42 -35.47 64.00
CA THR A 41 57.70 -35.01 64.58
C THR A 41 58.19 -35.86 65.76
N GLY A 42 57.46 -36.90 66.16
CA GLY A 42 57.77 -37.75 67.32
C GLY A 42 57.41 -37.13 68.67
N THR A 43 56.65 -36.03 68.70
CA THR A 43 56.22 -35.37 69.93
C THR A 43 54.99 -36.09 70.51
N THR A 44 54.99 -36.38 71.81
CA THR A 44 53.85 -37.01 72.48
C THR A 44 52.62 -36.09 72.45
N CYS A 45 51.44 -36.67 72.23
CA CYS A 45 50.18 -35.95 72.31
C CYS A 45 49.77 -35.64 73.76
N GLN A 46 49.22 -34.44 73.98
CA GLN A 46 48.45 -34.06 75.16
C GLN A 46 47.10 -34.80 75.18
N ARG A 47 46.57 -35.12 76.36
CA ARG A 47 45.24 -35.76 76.49
C ARG A 47 44.13 -34.71 76.25
N TRP A 48 43.06 -35.06 75.54
CA TRP A 48 41.95 -34.14 75.17
C TRP A 48 41.09 -33.65 76.35
N ASP A 49 41.27 -34.22 77.54
CA ASP A 49 40.72 -33.76 78.81
C ASP A 49 41.72 -32.92 79.64
N SER A 50 42.98 -32.80 79.19
CA SER A 50 43.98 -31.90 79.77
C SER A 50 43.86 -30.50 79.15
N GLN A 51 44.05 -29.48 79.98
CA GLN A 51 44.14 -28.07 79.55
C GLN A 51 45.57 -27.53 79.69
N THR A 52 46.56 -28.41 79.84
CA THR A 52 47.99 -28.07 79.88
C THR A 52 48.82 -29.11 79.09
N PRO A 53 49.91 -28.68 78.41
CA PRO A 53 50.40 -27.30 78.29
C PRO A 53 49.49 -26.35 77.49
N HIS A 54 48.61 -26.85 76.61
CA HIS A 54 47.77 -26.02 75.75
C HIS A 54 46.29 -26.08 76.13
N ASP A 55 45.69 -24.94 76.50
CA ASP A 55 44.24 -24.83 76.74
C ASP A 55 43.45 -24.93 75.41
N HIS A 56 42.32 -25.64 75.41
CA HIS A 56 41.45 -25.81 74.25
C HIS A 56 39.99 -26.19 74.59
N HIS A 57 39.05 -25.65 73.83
CA HIS A 57 37.61 -25.96 73.95
C HIS A 57 37.20 -27.27 73.23
N ARG A 58 38.12 -27.96 72.56
CA ARG A 58 37.89 -29.26 71.89
C ARG A 58 37.90 -30.40 72.90
N THR A 59 36.80 -30.57 73.62
CA THR A 59 36.57 -31.65 74.61
C THR A 59 35.49 -32.61 74.12
N ALA A 60 35.41 -33.81 74.68
CA ALA A 60 34.39 -34.80 74.36
C ALA A 60 32.94 -34.33 74.64
N GLU A 61 32.74 -33.31 75.50
CA GLU A 61 31.43 -32.70 75.73
C GLU A 61 30.97 -31.83 74.54
N ASN A 62 31.91 -31.11 73.92
CA ASN A 62 31.64 -30.24 72.77
C ASN A 62 31.69 -31.00 71.43
N TYR A 63 32.45 -32.09 71.35
CA TYR A 63 32.65 -32.92 70.15
C TYR A 63 32.39 -34.41 70.44
N PRO A 64 31.16 -34.80 70.83
CA PRO A 64 30.86 -36.14 71.35
C PRO A 64 30.97 -37.26 70.30
N SER A 65 30.88 -36.95 69.00
CA SER A 65 31.06 -37.91 67.91
C SER A 65 32.52 -38.18 67.56
N SER A 66 33.45 -37.28 67.92
CA SER A 66 34.84 -37.27 67.42
C SER A 66 35.80 -38.18 68.19
N GLY A 67 35.33 -38.90 69.22
CA GLY A 67 36.12 -39.90 69.94
C GLY A 67 37.35 -39.32 70.66
N LEU A 68 37.21 -38.12 71.25
CA LEU A 68 38.27 -37.36 71.94
C LEU A 68 38.62 -37.96 73.31
N GLU A 69 39.11 -39.20 73.28
CA GLU A 69 39.51 -39.98 74.46
C GLU A 69 41.04 -40.08 74.56
N GLN A 70 41.55 -40.03 75.80
CA GLN A 70 43.00 -40.05 76.10
C GLN A 70 43.77 -39.01 75.28
N ASN A 71 44.98 -39.33 74.82
CA ASN A 71 45.83 -38.52 73.94
C ASN A 71 45.96 -39.14 72.54
N TYR A 72 44.94 -39.86 72.07
CA TYR A 72 44.97 -40.43 70.72
C TYR A 72 44.73 -39.35 69.68
N CYS A 73 45.32 -39.50 68.51
CA CYS A 73 45.17 -38.56 67.40
C CYS A 73 43.76 -38.65 66.81
N ARG A 74 43.11 -37.50 66.60
CA ARG A 74 41.71 -37.41 66.17
C ARG A 74 41.54 -36.22 65.23
N ASN A 75 40.41 -36.17 64.54
CA ASN A 75 40.01 -35.05 63.70
C ASN A 75 38.60 -34.59 64.11
N PRO A 76 38.46 -33.64 65.06
CA PRO A 76 37.17 -33.09 65.47
C PRO A 76 36.63 -31.98 64.54
N ASP A 77 37.45 -31.47 63.62
CA ASP A 77 37.25 -30.22 62.91
C ASP A 77 37.35 -30.31 61.36
N ALA A 78 37.45 -31.53 60.81
CA ALA A 78 37.62 -31.80 59.38
C ALA A 78 38.89 -31.17 58.76
N GLU A 79 39.96 -31.14 59.55
CA GLU A 79 41.33 -30.81 59.13
C GLU A 79 41.87 -31.91 58.18
N PRO A 80 42.88 -31.69 57.29
CA PRO A 80 43.22 -32.67 56.25
C PRO A 80 43.72 -34.05 56.70
N THR A 81 44.05 -34.24 57.98
CA THR A 81 44.38 -35.54 58.58
C THR A 81 44.29 -35.46 60.12
N VAL A 82 44.38 -36.61 60.80
CA VAL A 82 44.31 -36.70 62.26
C VAL A 82 45.49 -36.01 62.95
N TRP A 83 45.19 -35.28 64.01
CA TRP A 83 46.15 -34.45 64.73
C TRP A 83 45.94 -34.55 66.25
N CYS A 84 46.81 -33.89 67.01
CA CYS A 84 46.65 -33.72 68.46
C CYS A 84 47.32 -32.43 68.94
N TYR A 85 46.88 -31.91 70.09
CA TYR A 85 47.70 -30.98 70.87
C TYR A 85 48.94 -31.72 71.39
N THR A 86 50.10 -31.07 71.47
CA THR A 86 51.35 -31.74 71.87
C THR A 86 51.73 -31.45 73.33
N THR A 87 52.61 -32.27 73.92
CA THR A 87 53.17 -32.00 75.25
C THR A 87 54.32 -30.97 75.26
N ASP A 88 54.72 -30.45 74.09
CA ASP A 88 55.73 -29.40 73.96
C ASP A 88 55.09 -27.99 74.06
N PRO A 89 55.53 -27.12 74.98
CA PRO A 89 55.03 -25.74 75.08
C PRO A 89 55.26 -24.88 73.83
N ASP A 90 56.29 -25.14 73.04
CA ASP A 90 56.58 -24.35 71.83
C ASP A 90 55.74 -24.82 70.62
N THR A 91 55.37 -26.10 70.56
CA THR A 91 54.55 -26.71 69.49
C THR A 91 53.12 -26.96 69.94
N ARG A 92 52.19 -26.02 69.69
CA ARG A 92 50.79 -26.11 70.17
C ARG A 92 50.08 -27.41 69.78
N TRP A 93 50.16 -27.78 68.51
CA TRP A 93 49.53 -28.97 67.96
C TRP A 93 50.35 -29.49 66.78
N GLY A 94 50.10 -30.74 66.37
CA GLY A 94 50.71 -31.32 65.18
C GLY A 94 49.93 -32.52 64.65
N TYR A 95 50.09 -32.76 63.36
CA TYR A 95 49.58 -33.95 62.68
C TYR A 95 50.25 -35.23 63.19
N CYS A 96 49.54 -36.35 63.14
CA CYS A 96 50.05 -37.65 63.51
C CYS A 96 50.31 -38.55 62.31
N HIS A 97 51.21 -39.52 62.47
CA HIS A 97 51.48 -40.50 61.43
C HIS A 97 50.55 -41.72 61.60
N VAL A 98 49.48 -41.75 60.81
CA VAL A 98 48.53 -42.87 60.71
C VAL A 98 48.44 -43.28 59.23
N PRO A 99 48.54 -44.58 58.88
CA PRO A 99 48.43 -45.05 57.50
C PRO A 99 46.98 -45.02 57.01
N PHE A 100 46.76 -44.88 55.71
CA PHE A 100 45.42 -44.99 55.12
C PHE A 100 45.00 -46.46 54.92
N CYS A 101 43.71 -46.76 55.05
CA CYS A 101 43.18 -48.12 54.84
C CYS A 101 43.07 -48.48 53.35
N GLU A 102 42.43 -47.61 52.56
CA GLU A 102 42.43 -47.63 51.09
C GLU A 102 42.62 -46.20 50.58
N CYS A 103 43.40 -46.03 49.51
CA CYS A 103 43.55 -44.73 48.83
C CYS A 103 42.38 -44.48 47.85
N VAL A 104 42.09 -43.23 47.55
CA VAL A 104 41.01 -42.84 46.62
C VAL A 104 41.33 -43.37 45.21
N ARG A 105 40.30 -43.76 44.44
CA ARG A 105 40.48 -44.14 43.03
C ARG A 105 41.12 -42.98 42.27
N GLY A 106 42.35 -43.19 41.79
CA GLY A 106 43.16 -42.11 41.20
C GLY A 106 44.32 -41.63 42.09
N GLU A 107 44.65 -42.35 43.16
CA GLU A 107 45.86 -42.10 43.95
C GLU A 107 46.89 -43.22 43.75
N PHE A 108 48.16 -42.86 43.88
CA PHE A 108 49.32 -43.74 43.84
C PHE A 108 49.78 -44.06 45.27
N VAL A 109 50.21 -45.31 45.52
CA VAL A 109 50.59 -45.79 46.86
C VAL A 109 52.11 -45.90 46.96
N CYS A 110 52.73 -45.14 47.85
CA CYS A 110 54.18 -45.24 48.11
C CYS A 110 54.54 -46.58 48.76
N ARG A 111 55.50 -47.31 48.18
CA ARG A 111 55.81 -48.71 48.52
C ARG A 111 56.22 -48.96 49.98
N GLU A 112 56.88 -47.99 50.61
CA GLU A 112 57.53 -48.19 51.91
C GLU A 112 56.69 -47.71 53.12
N LEU A 113 55.67 -46.87 52.89
CA LEU A 113 54.98 -46.12 53.96
C LEU A 113 53.45 -45.99 53.81
N HIS A 114 52.83 -46.61 52.78
CA HIS A 114 51.37 -46.55 52.54
C HIS A 114 50.79 -45.11 52.52
N ILE A 115 51.59 -44.15 52.05
CA ILE A 115 51.15 -42.79 51.77
C ILE A 115 50.44 -42.79 50.41
N CYS A 116 49.21 -42.26 50.40
CA CYS A 116 48.48 -41.97 49.17
C CYS A 116 48.98 -40.63 48.61
N LEU A 117 49.35 -40.60 47.32
CA LEU A 117 49.63 -39.38 46.58
C LEU A 117 48.61 -39.23 45.45
N PRO A 118 48.08 -38.03 45.17
CA PRO A 118 47.37 -37.76 43.91
C PRO A 118 48.19 -38.26 42.72
N TYR A 119 47.60 -39.07 41.85
CA TYR A 119 48.34 -39.82 40.83
C TYR A 119 49.16 -38.91 39.87
N TRP A 120 48.78 -37.63 39.72
CA TRP A 120 49.57 -36.64 38.96
C TRP A 120 50.95 -36.31 39.51
N LYS A 121 51.24 -36.68 40.77
CA LYS A 121 52.59 -36.58 41.35
C LYS A 121 53.52 -37.71 40.91
N ARG A 122 52.99 -38.74 40.23
CA ARG A 122 53.79 -39.84 39.71
C ARG A 122 54.44 -39.44 38.39
N CYS A 123 55.74 -39.72 38.22
CA CYS A 123 56.47 -39.40 37.00
C CYS A 123 56.38 -37.91 36.62
N ASN A 124 56.48 -37.04 37.63
CA ASN A 124 56.49 -35.58 37.51
C ASN A 124 57.92 -34.99 37.54
N GLY A 125 58.94 -35.82 37.82
CA GLY A 125 60.34 -35.41 37.96
C GLY A 125 60.76 -35.01 39.39
N ILE A 126 59.93 -35.32 40.39
CA ILE A 126 60.09 -34.97 41.81
C ILE A 126 59.76 -36.21 42.65
N ALA A 127 60.66 -36.61 43.55
CA ALA A 127 60.37 -37.66 44.53
C ALA A 127 59.47 -37.09 45.64
N ASP A 128 58.16 -37.20 45.46
CA ASP A 128 57.13 -36.92 46.48
C ASP A 128 56.98 -38.12 47.45
N CYS A 129 57.19 -39.35 47.00
CA CYS A 129 57.27 -40.52 47.88
C CYS A 129 58.60 -40.56 48.66
N PRO A 130 58.57 -40.89 49.96
CA PRO A 130 59.74 -41.41 50.65
C PRO A 130 60.30 -42.63 49.89
N GLY A 131 61.59 -42.58 49.54
CA GLY A 131 62.25 -43.59 48.70
C GLY A 131 62.17 -43.33 47.18
N GLY A 132 61.37 -42.37 46.70
CA GLY A 132 61.29 -42.02 45.27
C GLY A 132 60.60 -43.05 44.38
N THR A 133 59.74 -43.91 44.95
CA THR A 133 59.08 -45.03 44.24
C THR A 133 57.98 -44.60 43.25
N ASP A 134 57.61 -43.33 43.29
CA ASP A 134 56.75 -42.60 42.35
C ASP A 134 57.45 -42.28 41.02
N GLU A 135 58.77 -42.10 41.04
CA GLU A 135 59.60 -41.89 39.84
C GLU A 135 60.18 -43.23 39.29
N GLU A 136 59.81 -44.38 39.87
CA GLU A 136 60.18 -45.69 39.35
C GLU A 136 59.26 -46.17 38.22
N GLY A 137 59.87 -46.56 37.09
CA GLY A 137 59.17 -47.20 35.97
C GLY A 137 58.54 -46.25 34.95
N CYS A 138 58.85 -44.95 35.03
CA CYS A 138 58.37 -43.90 34.13
C CYS A 138 58.86 -44.10 32.68
N VAL A 139 58.11 -44.84 31.87
CA VAL A 139 58.45 -45.16 30.48
C VAL A 139 57.28 -44.82 29.56
N CYS A 140 57.54 -44.07 28.50
CA CYS A 140 56.58 -43.84 27.42
C CYS A 140 56.42 -45.12 26.57
N LEU A 141 55.18 -45.53 26.34
CA LEU A 141 54.79 -46.70 25.55
C LEU A 141 53.97 -46.26 24.34
N GLN A 142 54.19 -46.88 23.18
CA GLN A 142 53.34 -46.69 22.01
C GLN A 142 52.00 -47.43 22.18
N ILE A 143 50.88 -46.76 21.90
CA ILE A 143 49.55 -47.38 21.98
C ILE A 143 49.36 -48.34 20.78
N PRO A 144 48.92 -49.60 20.99
CA PRO A 144 48.64 -50.53 19.89
C PRO A 144 47.49 -50.08 18.98
N GLU A 145 47.61 -50.30 17.67
CA GLU A 145 46.60 -49.98 16.62
C GLU A 145 45.20 -50.58 16.85
N VAL A 146 45.05 -51.49 17.81
CA VAL A 146 43.76 -52.06 18.24
C VAL A 146 42.87 -51.00 18.91
N PHE A 147 43.44 -49.91 19.42
CA PHE A 147 42.71 -48.78 20.01
C PHE A 147 42.50 -47.66 18.97
N PRO A 148 41.26 -47.15 18.79
CA PRO A 148 40.94 -46.14 17.77
C PRO A 148 41.32 -44.73 18.26
N LEU A 149 42.63 -44.48 18.33
CA LEU A 149 43.30 -43.27 18.79
C LEU A 149 44.52 -43.02 17.90
N ASP A 150 44.84 -41.76 17.60
CA ASP A 150 46.05 -41.40 16.85
C ASP A 150 47.32 -41.82 17.61
N SER A 151 48.41 -42.06 16.87
CA SER A 151 49.67 -42.68 17.32
C SER A 151 50.45 -41.87 18.37
N ARG A 152 49.89 -41.80 19.58
CA ARG A 152 50.42 -41.07 20.75
C ARG A 152 51.09 -42.02 21.74
N LEU A 153 52.06 -41.48 22.46
CA LEU A 153 52.68 -42.14 23.61
C LEU A 153 51.76 -42.10 24.83
N THR A 154 51.82 -43.16 25.63
CA THR A 154 51.13 -43.29 26.92
C THR A 154 52.07 -43.76 28.01
N MET A 155 51.77 -43.45 29.28
CA MET A 155 52.43 -44.09 30.42
C MET A 155 51.47 -44.99 31.19
N LEU A 156 51.96 -46.12 31.70
CA LEU A 156 51.23 -47.10 32.52
C LEU A 156 52.03 -47.42 33.81
N PRO A 157 51.39 -47.85 34.91
CA PRO A 157 49.95 -47.99 35.12
C PRO A 157 49.19 -46.66 35.07
N ASN A 158 47.96 -46.64 34.55
CA ASN A 158 47.11 -45.43 34.40
C ASN A 158 46.40 -45.01 35.72
N PRO A 159 45.67 -43.86 35.80
CA PRO A 159 44.92 -43.44 36.98
C PRO A 159 43.83 -44.41 37.47
N LEU A 160 43.44 -45.38 36.64
CA LEU A 160 42.52 -46.46 37.01
C LEU A 160 43.27 -47.67 37.60
N ASN A 161 44.57 -47.52 37.87
CA ASN A 161 45.52 -48.53 38.34
C ASN A 161 45.65 -49.75 37.40
N GLN A 162 45.40 -49.55 36.09
CA GLN A 162 45.52 -50.60 35.08
C GLN A 162 46.96 -50.62 34.54
N THR A 163 47.62 -51.76 34.62
CA THR A 163 49.07 -51.92 34.40
C THR A 163 49.40 -52.36 32.97
N THR A 164 48.48 -53.02 32.27
CA THR A 164 48.67 -53.57 30.93
C THR A 164 47.56 -53.19 29.94
N PHE A 165 47.88 -53.25 28.65
CA PHE A 165 46.91 -53.00 27.56
C PHE A 165 45.74 -53.99 27.54
N ASP A 166 45.93 -55.24 27.99
CA ASP A 166 44.85 -56.23 28.07
C ASP A 166 43.92 -56.01 29.29
N GLU A 167 44.43 -55.49 30.41
CA GLU A 167 43.59 -55.01 31.53
C GLU A 167 42.73 -53.83 31.10
N ILE A 168 43.33 -52.86 30.41
CA ILE A 168 42.62 -51.70 29.82
C ILE A 168 41.49 -52.19 28.89
N ARG A 169 41.81 -53.09 27.96
CA ARG A 169 40.89 -53.59 26.93
C ARG A 169 39.66 -54.27 27.51
N ASN A 170 39.80 -55.00 28.61
CA ASN A 170 38.72 -55.76 29.26
C ASN A 170 38.04 -54.98 30.41
N SER A 171 38.30 -53.67 30.53
CA SER A 171 37.75 -52.84 31.61
C SER A 171 36.36 -52.24 31.27
N PRO A 172 35.49 -52.02 32.26
CA PRO A 172 34.16 -51.42 32.03
C PRO A 172 34.24 -49.97 31.50
N VAL A 173 35.34 -49.26 31.76
CA VAL A 173 35.57 -47.91 31.21
C VAL A 173 35.82 -47.97 29.70
N MET A 174 36.44 -49.04 29.19
CA MET A 174 36.61 -49.27 27.75
C MET A 174 35.29 -49.68 27.07
N GLU A 175 34.40 -50.39 27.77
CA GLU A 175 33.03 -50.66 27.28
C GLU A 175 32.20 -49.37 27.18
N LEU A 176 32.31 -48.45 28.15
CA LEU A 176 31.73 -47.11 28.06
C LEU A 176 32.32 -46.30 26.90
N PHE A 177 33.65 -46.29 26.73
CA PHE A 177 34.31 -45.59 25.63
C PHE A 177 33.80 -46.03 24.24
N ASN A 178 33.62 -47.34 24.05
CA ASN A 178 33.10 -47.90 22.80
C ASN A 178 31.59 -47.69 22.60
N SER A 179 30.78 -47.74 23.67
CA SER A 179 29.32 -47.59 23.58
C SER A 179 28.85 -46.13 23.49
N SER A 180 29.67 -45.16 23.90
CA SER A 180 29.40 -43.73 23.88
C SER A 180 29.03 -43.15 22.49
N TYR A 181 29.26 -43.88 21.39
CA TYR A 181 28.94 -43.44 20.03
C TYR A 181 27.43 -43.26 19.75
N ASN A 182 26.55 -43.87 20.54
CA ASN A 182 25.13 -44.06 20.20
C ASN A 182 24.12 -43.34 21.13
N ILE A 183 24.55 -42.39 21.97
CA ILE A 183 23.66 -41.69 22.93
C ILE A 183 23.49 -40.21 22.52
N PRO A 184 22.32 -39.80 21.98
CA PRO A 184 22.10 -38.42 21.58
C PRO A 184 21.93 -37.46 22.78
N GLY A 185 22.68 -36.36 22.77
CA GLY A 185 22.29 -35.11 23.45
C GLY A 185 22.44 -35.03 24.98
N ARG A 186 23.29 -35.84 25.61
CA ARG A 186 23.54 -35.78 27.08
C ARG A 186 25.01 -35.85 27.52
N HIS A 187 25.97 -35.63 26.63
CA HIS A 187 27.40 -35.69 26.95
C HIS A 187 28.15 -34.48 26.40
N HIS A 188 29.22 -34.08 27.10
CA HIS A 188 30.11 -33.01 26.66
C HIS A 188 30.75 -33.38 25.30
N PRO A 189 30.91 -32.46 24.33
CA PRO A 189 31.53 -32.77 23.03
C PRO A 189 32.93 -33.39 23.15
N GLU A 190 33.66 -33.07 24.21
CA GLU A 190 35.02 -33.58 24.47
C GLU A 190 35.06 -34.82 25.39
N TRP A 191 33.89 -35.38 25.77
CA TRP A 191 33.79 -36.55 26.67
C TRP A 191 34.69 -37.71 26.26
N ARG A 192 34.68 -38.08 24.96
CA ARG A 192 35.52 -39.17 24.44
C ARG A 192 37.00 -38.84 24.53
N GLU A 193 37.40 -37.58 24.29
CA GLU A 193 38.81 -37.18 24.35
C GLU A 193 39.32 -37.17 25.80
N PHE A 194 38.54 -36.61 26.72
CA PHE A 194 38.80 -36.61 28.15
C PHE A 194 38.95 -38.04 28.70
N VAL A 195 37.98 -38.93 28.48
CA VAL A 195 38.06 -40.34 28.88
C VAL A 195 39.27 -41.03 28.24
N SER A 196 39.62 -40.72 26.99
CA SER A 196 40.84 -41.25 26.37
C SER A 196 42.10 -40.85 27.14
N SER A 197 42.17 -39.61 27.66
CA SER A 197 43.33 -39.09 28.38
C SER A 197 43.47 -39.65 29.80
N ILE A 198 42.39 -40.19 30.37
CA ILE A 198 42.44 -40.99 31.60
C ILE A 198 42.91 -42.41 31.30
N ILE A 199 42.34 -43.08 30.29
CA ILE A 199 42.71 -44.48 29.97
C ILE A 199 44.17 -44.55 29.50
N PHE A 200 44.62 -43.58 28.71
CA PHE A 200 45.99 -43.45 28.20
C PHE A 200 46.51 -42.02 28.43
N PRO A 201 47.11 -41.72 29.60
CA PRO A 201 47.74 -40.43 29.91
C PRO A 201 48.89 -40.12 28.94
N ARG A 202 49.05 -38.86 28.52
CA ARG A 202 50.10 -38.47 27.57
C ARG A 202 51.48 -38.56 28.24
N CYS A 203 52.54 -38.73 27.43
CA CYS A 203 53.93 -38.88 27.89
C CYS A 203 54.87 -38.12 26.94
N ASN A 204 55.83 -37.37 27.48
CA ASN A 204 56.75 -36.53 26.69
C ASN A 204 58.06 -37.26 26.35
N GLU A 205 58.45 -37.25 25.07
CA GLU A 205 59.71 -37.87 24.57
C GLU A 205 60.76 -36.87 24.06
N GLU A 206 60.40 -35.60 23.85
CA GLU A 206 61.33 -34.57 23.33
C GLU A 206 62.01 -33.74 24.43
N ASP A 207 63.26 -33.33 24.18
CA ASP A 207 64.13 -32.58 25.10
C ASP A 207 63.76 -31.09 25.15
N MET A 208 62.52 -30.79 25.56
CA MET A 208 62.04 -29.43 25.77
C MET A 208 62.81 -28.74 26.90
N SER A 209 63.45 -27.60 26.59
CA SER A 209 64.30 -26.85 27.52
C SER A 209 63.57 -26.18 28.69
N HIS A 210 62.23 -26.29 28.76
CA HIS A 210 61.40 -25.79 29.84
C HIS A 210 60.26 -26.77 30.18
N CYS A 211 60.34 -27.41 31.35
CA CYS A 211 59.19 -28.04 32.01
C CYS A 211 58.22 -26.95 32.52
N PRO A 212 56.90 -27.07 32.33
CA PRO A 212 55.91 -26.17 32.95
C PRO A 212 55.95 -26.19 34.49
N LEU A 213 56.31 -27.34 35.07
CA LEU A 213 56.29 -27.65 36.51
C LEU A 213 57.32 -26.93 37.40
N ARG A 214 58.13 -25.98 36.90
CA ARG A 214 59.18 -25.32 37.69
C ARG A 214 59.04 -23.81 37.81
N ALA A 215 58.24 -23.38 38.78
CA ALA A 215 58.47 -22.11 39.46
C ALA A 215 59.67 -22.24 40.42
N SER A 216 60.79 -21.55 40.11
CA SER A 216 61.96 -21.36 40.97
C SER A 216 62.80 -22.61 41.38
N SER A 217 63.72 -23.04 40.51
CA SER A 217 65.10 -23.42 40.93
C SER A 217 66.05 -23.63 39.74
N ASN A 218 67.32 -23.26 39.90
CA ASN A 218 68.37 -23.43 38.89
C ASN A 218 68.91 -24.86 38.86
N ALA A 219 68.27 -25.75 38.11
CA ALA A 219 68.84 -27.05 37.71
C ALA A 219 68.31 -27.47 36.33
N SER A 220 69.22 -27.81 35.41
CA SER A 220 68.90 -28.33 34.08
C SER A 220 68.71 -29.86 34.13
N THR A 221 67.52 -30.29 34.55
CA THR A 221 67.04 -31.67 34.35
C THR A 221 66.15 -31.71 33.10
N SER A 222 66.37 -32.68 32.22
CA SER A 222 65.55 -32.92 31.02
C SER A 222 64.15 -33.38 31.41
N CYS A 223 63.15 -33.02 30.61
CA CYS A 223 61.72 -33.27 30.85
C CYS A 223 61.21 -34.57 30.19
N VAL A 224 62.11 -35.38 29.60
CA VAL A 224 61.79 -36.64 28.92
C VAL A 224 61.31 -37.69 29.94
N GLY A 225 60.20 -38.35 29.62
CA GLY A 225 59.55 -39.34 30.47
C GLY A 225 58.56 -38.77 31.49
N THR A 226 58.24 -37.47 31.46
CA THR A 226 57.20 -36.90 32.33
C THR A 226 55.79 -37.23 31.83
N GLN A 227 54.85 -37.42 32.76
CA GLN A 227 53.45 -37.70 32.48
C GLN A 227 52.61 -36.41 32.35
N LEU A 228 51.67 -36.39 31.41
CA LEU A 228 50.72 -35.30 31.19
C LEU A 228 49.27 -35.81 31.29
N LEU A 229 48.60 -35.36 32.34
CA LEU A 229 47.20 -35.65 32.67
C LEU A 229 46.28 -34.46 32.34
N PRO A 230 44.98 -34.70 32.14
CA PRO A 230 44.01 -33.62 31.96
C PRO A 230 43.97 -32.70 33.18
N CYS A 231 43.74 -31.40 32.96
CA CYS A 231 43.56 -30.42 34.03
C CYS A 231 42.28 -30.65 34.84
N ARG A 232 42.33 -30.35 36.15
CA ARG A 232 41.16 -30.36 37.05
C ARG A 232 39.95 -29.61 36.48
N SER A 233 40.16 -28.42 35.92
CA SER A 233 39.08 -27.61 35.33
C SER A 233 38.37 -28.30 34.17
N TRP A 234 39.10 -29.07 33.35
CA TRP A 234 38.53 -29.81 32.22
C TRP A 234 37.78 -31.07 32.70
N CYS A 235 38.23 -31.70 33.79
CA CYS A 235 37.46 -32.73 34.49
C CYS A 235 36.12 -32.18 35.01
N GLU A 236 36.15 -31.06 35.74
CA GLU A 236 34.94 -30.43 36.30
C GLU A 236 33.96 -30.00 35.18
N GLU A 237 34.47 -29.43 34.09
CA GLU A 237 33.70 -29.07 32.88
C GLU A 237 33.02 -30.30 32.25
N VAL A 238 33.76 -31.37 32.00
CA VAL A 238 33.25 -32.60 31.38
C VAL A 238 32.27 -33.33 32.31
N PHE A 239 32.52 -33.32 33.63
CA PHE A 239 31.66 -33.95 34.63
C PHE A 239 30.38 -33.16 34.91
N SER A 240 30.35 -31.85 34.62
CA SER A 240 29.13 -31.02 34.78
C SER A 240 27.94 -31.52 33.96
N MET A 241 28.19 -32.04 32.74
CA MET A 241 27.17 -32.62 31.87
C MET A 241 26.87 -34.10 32.15
N THR A 242 27.58 -34.73 33.09
CA THR A 242 27.68 -36.19 33.17
C THR A 242 26.79 -36.76 34.28
N GLY A 243 26.11 -37.88 33.97
CA GLY A 243 25.28 -38.60 34.94
C GLY A 243 26.10 -39.45 35.92
N ASP A 244 25.57 -39.66 37.12
CA ASP A 244 26.37 -40.11 38.27
C ASP A 244 27.01 -41.50 38.08
N LEU A 245 26.30 -42.42 37.40
CA LEU A 245 26.81 -43.73 36.98
C LEU A 245 28.16 -43.69 36.22
N MET A 246 28.46 -42.59 35.53
CA MET A 246 29.72 -42.40 34.80
C MET A 246 30.80 -41.74 35.68
N LYS A 247 30.41 -40.99 36.72
CA LYS A 247 31.32 -40.45 37.74
C LYS A 247 31.84 -41.59 38.63
N ASP A 248 30.96 -42.53 39.00
CA ASP A 248 31.27 -43.72 39.80
C ASP A 248 32.32 -44.66 39.18
N LEU A 249 32.65 -44.48 37.89
CA LEU A 249 33.59 -45.32 37.12
C LEU A 249 34.91 -44.63 36.76
N LEU A 250 35.09 -43.36 37.15
CA LEU A 250 36.28 -42.54 36.90
C LEU A 250 36.85 -42.01 38.23
N PRO A 251 38.09 -41.47 38.27
CA PRO A 251 38.60 -40.75 39.43
C PRO A 251 37.85 -39.41 39.66
N PRO A 252 37.77 -38.91 40.90
CA PRO A 252 37.21 -37.58 41.21
C PRO A 252 38.14 -36.46 40.71
N CYS A 253 37.61 -35.25 40.46
CA CYS A 253 38.41 -34.21 39.81
C CYS A 253 39.57 -33.65 40.65
N ASP A 254 39.56 -33.84 41.97
CA ASP A 254 40.65 -33.48 42.88
C ASP A 254 41.95 -34.29 42.64
N VAL A 255 41.86 -35.43 41.95
CA VAL A 255 43.01 -36.25 41.51
C VAL A 255 43.79 -35.59 40.35
N PHE A 256 43.25 -34.55 39.71
CA PHE A 256 43.89 -33.91 38.56
C PHE A 256 44.67 -32.64 38.93
N PRO A 257 45.80 -32.35 38.26
CA PRO A 257 46.62 -31.18 38.54
C PRO A 257 45.91 -29.88 38.19
N SER A 258 46.27 -28.78 38.86
CA SER A 258 45.79 -27.44 38.50
C SER A 258 46.52 -26.91 37.26
N SER A 259 46.03 -25.80 36.70
CA SER A 259 46.71 -25.08 35.60
C SER A 259 48.09 -24.54 35.96
N GLN A 260 48.45 -24.48 37.24
CA GLN A 260 49.77 -24.08 37.72
C GLN A 260 50.73 -25.28 37.81
N ASP A 261 50.18 -26.51 37.91
CA ASP A 261 50.92 -27.77 38.06
C ASP A 261 51.15 -28.49 36.71
N GLY A 262 51.28 -27.72 35.62
CA GLY A 262 51.71 -28.25 34.31
C GLY A 262 50.74 -29.22 33.60
N CYS A 263 49.45 -29.17 33.93
CA CYS A 263 48.42 -30.05 33.35
C CYS A 263 48.14 -29.80 31.85
N TRP A 264 47.53 -30.78 31.18
CA TRP A 264 47.11 -30.68 29.78
C TRP A 264 45.62 -30.29 29.63
N ASN A 265 45.33 -29.32 28.76
CA ASN A 265 43.97 -28.89 28.38
C ASN A 265 43.77 -29.09 26.87
N THR A 266 42.50 -29.22 26.43
CA THR A 266 42.15 -29.21 25.01
C THR A 266 42.47 -27.87 24.35
N GLU A 267 43.05 -27.94 23.14
CA GLU A 267 43.24 -26.76 22.31
C GLU A 267 41.88 -26.21 21.85
N PRO A 268 41.70 -24.87 21.78
CA PRO A 268 40.45 -24.28 21.30
C PRO A 268 40.20 -24.67 19.84
N ALA A 269 39.03 -25.23 19.54
CA ALA A 269 38.66 -25.57 18.16
C ALA A 269 38.65 -24.31 17.26
N VAL A 270 39.30 -24.36 16.10
CA VAL A 270 39.42 -23.22 15.17
C VAL A 270 38.76 -23.52 13.83
N LYS A 271 37.98 -22.58 13.29
CA LYS A 271 37.42 -22.61 11.93
C LYS A 271 37.97 -21.43 11.12
N ARG A 272 38.69 -21.74 10.03
CA ARG A 272 39.50 -20.80 9.22
C ARG A 272 40.63 -20.12 10.02
N THR A 273 40.30 -19.18 10.89
CA THR A 273 41.21 -18.42 11.75
C THR A 273 40.57 -18.01 13.08
N GLU A 274 39.34 -18.45 13.37
CA GLU A 274 38.55 -18.00 14.52
C GLU A 274 38.21 -19.17 15.44
N VAL A 275 38.27 -18.97 16.76
CA VAL A 275 37.84 -19.98 17.74
C VAL A 275 36.33 -20.17 17.60
N CYS A 276 35.91 -21.43 17.45
CA CYS A 276 34.55 -21.87 17.25
C CYS A 276 34.11 -22.84 18.36
N TYR A 277 32.83 -23.22 18.40
CA TYR A 277 32.29 -24.16 19.40
C TYR A 277 31.67 -25.43 18.81
N HIS A 278 31.61 -26.49 19.62
CA HIS A 278 30.96 -27.77 19.31
C HIS A 278 29.69 -27.99 20.15
N GLY A 279 28.69 -28.67 19.56
CA GLY A 279 27.42 -28.94 20.22
C GLY A 279 26.72 -27.65 20.66
N ILE A 280 26.48 -27.52 21.98
CA ILE A 280 25.93 -26.32 22.63
C ILE A 280 26.99 -25.30 23.07
N GLY A 281 28.27 -25.62 22.93
CA GLY A 281 29.38 -24.69 23.18
C GLY A 281 29.75 -24.43 24.63
N ILE A 282 29.62 -25.43 25.51
CA ILE A 282 30.31 -25.41 26.82
C ILE A 282 31.83 -25.30 26.61
N ASN A 283 32.37 -26.07 25.66
CA ASN A 283 33.79 -26.11 25.32
C ASN A 283 34.35 -24.84 24.61
N TYR A 284 33.62 -23.73 24.62
CA TYR A 284 34.05 -22.49 23.96
C TYR A 284 35.09 -21.72 24.80
N ARG A 285 36.38 -21.95 24.50
CA ARG A 285 37.52 -21.30 25.17
C ARG A 285 37.97 -19.97 24.52
N GLY A 286 37.15 -19.35 23.67
CA GLY A 286 37.52 -18.13 22.95
C GLY A 286 37.36 -16.83 23.76
N THR A 287 37.87 -15.72 23.19
CA THR A 287 37.92 -14.38 23.80
C THR A 287 36.87 -13.41 23.25
N TRP A 288 35.77 -13.92 22.70
CA TRP A 288 34.69 -13.07 22.17
C TRP A 288 33.81 -12.51 23.29
N SER A 289 33.41 -11.24 23.17
CA SER A 289 32.69 -10.48 24.21
C SER A 289 31.56 -9.58 23.65
N GLN A 290 30.94 -9.99 22.54
CA GLN A 290 29.79 -9.28 21.94
C GLN A 290 28.59 -10.19 21.67
N THR A 291 27.41 -9.68 21.95
CA THR A 291 26.13 -10.37 21.75
C THR A 291 25.63 -10.28 20.32
N THR A 292 24.66 -11.10 19.95
CA THR A 292 24.00 -11.06 18.63
C THR A 292 23.18 -9.78 18.39
N SER A 293 22.88 -9.00 19.43
CA SER A 293 22.28 -7.66 19.32
C SER A 293 23.32 -6.54 19.06
N GLY A 294 24.60 -6.83 19.33
CA GLY A 294 25.71 -5.87 19.29
C GLY A 294 26.04 -5.23 20.64
N ALA A 295 25.43 -5.69 21.74
CA ALA A 295 25.82 -5.28 23.09
C ALA A 295 27.20 -5.85 23.47
N THR A 296 27.90 -5.17 24.38
CA THR A 296 29.16 -5.66 24.95
C THR A 296 28.86 -6.44 26.22
N CYS A 297 29.53 -7.58 26.40
CA CYS A 297 29.39 -8.41 27.59
C CYS A 297 29.98 -7.73 28.84
N LEU A 298 29.33 -7.92 29.98
CA LEU A 298 29.89 -7.66 31.31
C LEU A 298 30.88 -8.77 31.72
N GLU A 299 31.77 -8.45 32.67
CA GLU A 299 32.55 -9.46 33.39
C GLU A 299 31.63 -10.28 34.30
N TRP A 300 31.82 -11.61 34.33
CA TRP A 300 31.05 -12.49 35.22
C TRP A 300 31.32 -12.19 36.70
N SER A 301 32.48 -11.62 37.03
CA SER A 301 32.87 -11.09 38.35
C SER A 301 31.85 -10.12 38.95
N ALA A 302 31.07 -9.42 38.11
CA ALA A 302 30.04 -8.48 38.54
C ALA A 302 28.71 -9.16 38.93
N SER A 303 28.54 -10.46 38.68
CA SER A 303 27.33 -11.23 38.99
C SER A 303 27.49 -12.03 40.27
N GLN A 304 26.65 -11.77 41.27
CA GLN A 304 26.79 -12.33 42.62
C GLN A 304 26.26 -13.77 42.79
N ASP A 305 25.65 -14.37 41.76
CA ASP A 305 24.91 -15.65 41.85
C ASP A 305 25.56 -16.86 41.11
N TYR A 306 26.64 -16.68 40.33
CA TYR A 306 27.13 -17.73 39.41
C TYR A 306 28.59 -18.17 39.66
N HIS A 307 28.79 -19.07 40.63
CA HIS A 307 30.12 -19.55 41.02
C HIS A 307 30.57 -20.84 40.30
N TYR A 308 30.74 -20.79 38.97
CA TYR A 308 31.24 -21.94 38.18
C TYR A 308 32.77 -21.91 38.01
N THR A 309 33.50 -22.51 38.97
CA THR A 309 34.98 -22.55 39.03
C THR A 309 35.64 -23.03 37.73
N TRP A 310 35.06 -24.06 37.11
CA TRP A 310 35.60 -24.72 35.92
C TRP A 310 35.44 -23.93 34.63
N ALA A 311 34.47 -23.00 34.57
CA ALA A 311 34.08 -22.34 33.31
C ALA A 311 35.01 -21.19 32.88
N ASN A 312 36.06 -20.89 33.66
CA ASN A 312 37.03 -19.80 33.42
C ASN A 312 36.31 -18.48 33.10
N LEU A 313 35.69 -17.93 34.15
CA LEU A 313 34.79 -16.78 34.13
C LEU A 313 35.52 -15.45 34.41
N ASP A 314 36.85 -15.45 34.38
CA ASP A 314 37.73 -14.38 34.87
C ASP A 314 37.69 -13.07 34.05
N ASN A 315 36.93 -13.04 32.94
CA ASN A 315 36.90 -11.96 31.94
C ASN A 315 35.48 -11.83 31.35
N ASN A 316 35.17 -10.75 30.64
CA ASN A 316 33.87 -10.54 29.97
C ASN A 316 33.63 -11.40 28.72
N TYR A 317 34.22 -12.59 28.64
CA TYR A 317 34.09 -13.47 27.49
C TYR A 317 32.84 -14.34 27.55
N CYS A 318 32.27 -14.60 26.38
CA CYS A 318 31.14 -15.51 26.19
C CYS A 318 31.48 -16.93 26.66
N ARG A 319 30.56 -17.56 27.39
CA ARG A 319 30.67 -18.91 27.96
C ARG A 319 29.32 -19.61 27.94
N ASN A 320 29.28 -20.90 28.27
CA ASN A 320 28.01 -21.61 28.49
C ASN A 320 28.09 -22.51 29.75
N PRO A 321 28.22 -21.91 30.95
CA PRO A 321 28.38 -22.68 32.19
C PRO A 321 27.12 -23.44 32.61
N THR A 322 25.94 -23.02 32.13
CA THR A 322 24.63 -23.60 32.47
C THR A 322 24.18 -24.71 31.52
N GLY A 323 24.92 -25.00 30.45
CA GLY A 323 24.54 -26.00 29.46
C GLY A 323 23.27 -25.66 28.67
N LEU A 324 22.97 -24.36 28.51
CA LEU A 324 21.90 -23.88 27.64
C LEU A 324 22.25 -24.10 26.16
N GLN A 325 21.38 -23.73 25.21
CA GLN A 325 21.58 -24.13 23.80
C GLN A 325 22.84 -23.54 23.13
N ARG A 326 23.37 -22.41 23.62
CA ARG A 326 24.47 -21.65 22.99
C ARG A 326 25.33 -20.88 24.02
N PRO A 327 26.56 -20.47 23.65
CA PRO A 327 27.32 -19.47 24.40
C PRO A 327 26.57 -18.14 24.56
N PHE A 328 26.65 -17.58 25.75
CA PHE A 328 25.97 -16.34 26.13
C PHE A 328 26.86 -15.48 27.04
N CYS A 329 26.39 -14.28 27.36
CA CYS A 329 26.92 -13.44 28.42
C CYS A 329 25.81 -12.57 29.03
N LEU A 330 26.16 -11.74 30.00
CA LEU A 330 25.27 -10.76 30.63
C LEU A 330 25.53 -9.36 30.04
N THR A 331 24.47 -8.57 29.83
CA THR A 331 24.53 -7.17 29.39
C THR A 331 24.36 -6.18 30.55
N GLU A 332 24.57 -4.88 30.32
CA GLU A 332 24.41 -3.82 31.32
C GLU A 332 23.02 -3.79 31.98
N ASP A 333 21.97 -4.18 31.26
CA ASP A 333 20.60 -4.32 31.77
C ASP A 333 20.39 -5.55 32.69
N GLY A 334 21.44 -6.33 32.95
CA GLY A 334 21.41 -7.57 33.72
C GLY A 334 20.79 -8.77 32.98
N SER A 335 20.37 -8.58 31.73
CA SER A 335 19.77 -9.63 30.90
C SER A 335 20.81 -10.57 30.30
N GLN A 336 20.41 -11.83 30.10
CA GLN A 336 21.22 -12.86 29.43
C GLN A 336 20.98 -12.83 27.91
N GLU A 337 22.02 -12.61 27.11
CA GLU A 337 21.92 -12.59 25.63
C GLU A 337 22.83 -13.64 24.96
N GLU A 338 22.37 -14.23 23.85
CA GLU A 338 23.17 -15.11 22.99
C GLU A 338 24.36 -14.34 22.38
N CYS A 339 25.55 -14.93 22.46
CA CYS A 339 26.77 -14.38 21.87
C CYS A 339 26.92 -14.71 20.38
N ASP A 340 27.54 -13.79 19.63
CA ASP A 340 27.85 -13.97 18.20
C ASP A 340 29.12 -14.82 18.00
N VAL A 341 29.09 -16.06 18.52
CA VAL A 341 30.16 -17.04 18.39
C VAL A 341 29.87 -17.98 17.22
N ILE A 342 30.90 -18.32 16.43
CA ILE A 342 30.75 -19.17 15.26
C ILE A 342 30.78 -20.67 15.65
N PRO A 343 29.85 -21.50 15.13
CA PRO A 343 29.87 -22.95 15.33
C PRO A 343 30.83 -23.67 14.37
N CYS A 344 31.56 -24.68 14.86
CA CYS A 344 32.54 -25.42 14.07
C CYS A 344 31.88 -26.27 12.97
N ASN A 345 30.93 -27.15 13.32
CA ASN A 345 30.43 -28.20 12.41
C ASN A 345 29.13 -27.84 11.65
N PHE A 346 28.70 -26.58 11.68
CA PHE A 346 27.46 -26.15 11.02
C PHE A 346 27.70 -25.50 9.65
N VAL A 347 26.74 -25.73 8.75
CA VAL A 347 26.58 -25.08 7.44
C VAL A 347 25.72 -23.82 7.61
N GLY A 348 26.08 -22.75 6.90
CA GLY A 348 25.45 -21.43 7.02
C GLY A 348 26.26 -20.37 6.29
N CYS A 349 25.76 -19.12 6.32
CA CYS A 349 26.28 -18.00 5.55
C CYS A 349 27.17 -17.11 6.41
N TRP A 350 28.28 -16.67 5.82
CA TRP A 350 29.18 -15.68 6.43
C TRP A 350 28.66 -14.26 6.19
N ASP A 351 28.82 -13.39 7.18
CA ASP A 351 28.44 -11.99 7.07
C ASP A 351 29.18 -11.25 5.95
N ARG A 352 28.48 -10.30 5.33
CA ARG A 352 28.99 -9.45 4.24
C ARG A 352 29.23 -8.00 4.70
N GLY A 353 29.10 -7.73 6.00
CA GLY A 353 29.18 -6.40 6.59
C GLY A 353 27.98 -5.50 6.21
N PRO A 354 27.97 -4.25 6.70
CA PRO A 354 26.92 -3.29 6.36
C PRO A 354 27.00 -2.85 4.88
N PRO A 355 25.91 -2.27 4.33
CA PRO A 355 25.96 -1.52 3.08
C PRO A 355 26.70 -0.19 3.28
N ASN A 356 27.19 0.42 2.19
CA ASN A 356 27.76 1.77 2.23
C ASN A 356 26.70 2.74 2.79
N TYR A 357 27.06 3.58 3.76
CA TYR A 357 26.14 4.52 4.43
C TYR A 357 24.86 3.87 5.00
N GLY A 358 24.96 2.67 5.58
CA GLY A 358 23.82 2.03 6.27
C GLY A 358 24.20 1.03 7.35
N LYS A 359 23.19 0.29 7.82
CA LYS A 359 23.23 -0.66 8.95
C LYS A 359 22.58 -1.99 8.55
N ARG A 360 22.82 -3.05 9.33
CA ARG A 360 22.21 -4.38 9.18
C ARG A 360 21.70 -4.90 10.51
N THR A 361 20.63 -5.68 10.50
CA THR A 361 20.00 -6.23 11.71
C THR A 361 19.46 -7.65 11.46
N PRO A 362 19.75 -8.64 12.32
CA PRO A 362 20.75 -8.59 13.41
C PRO A 362 22.17 -8.43 12.85
N SER A 363 23.15 -8.16 13.71
CA SER A 363 24.54 -7.91 13.31
C SER A 363 25.46 -9.07 13.68
N LYS A 364 25.12 -10.28 13.20
CA LYS A 364 25.91 -11.50 13.40
C LYS A 364 27.07 -11.61 12.41
N ARG A 365 28.08 -12.40 12.74
CA ARG A 365 29.19 -12.83 11.85
C ARG A 365 28.84 -14.09 11.05
N PHE A 366 27.99 -14.94 11.61
CA PHE A 366 27.53 -16.19 10.99
C PHE A 366 26.01 -16.33 11.11
N TYR A 367 25.38 -16.75 10.04
CA TYR A 367 23.93 -16.94 9.93
C TYR A 367 23.60 -18.37 9.57
N PHE A 368 22.62 -18.95 10.25
CA PHE A 368 22.15 -20.30 9.99
C PHE A 368 21.26 -20.32 8.73
N LEU A 369 21.05 -21.51 8.15
CA LEU A 369 20.12 -21.69 7.05
C LEU A 369 18.72 -21.16 7.42
N GLU A 370 18.02 -20.56 6.45
CA GLU A 370 16.75 -19.85 6.61
C GLU A 370 16.76 -18.56 7.47
N GLU A 371 17.85 -18.21 8.16
CA GLU A 371 17.96 -16.90 8.84
C GLU A 371 17.96 -15.74 7.83
N ARG A 372 17.45 -14.59 8.27
CA ARG A 372 17.31 -13.37 7.46
C ARG A 372 18.10 -12.20 8.03
N VAL A 373 18.64 -11.38 7.13
CA VAL A 373 19.29 -10.10 7.45
C VAL A 373 18.51 -8.97 6.81
N ARG A 374 18.13 -7.99 7.63
CA ARG A 374 17.51 -6.73 7.16
C ARG A 374 18.58 -5.66 6.99
N TYR A 375 18.52 -4.94 5.88
CA TYR A 375 19.38 -3.79 5.60
C TYR A 375 18.59 -2.48 5.68
N ALA A 376 19.21 -1.46 6.27
CA ALA A 376 18.67 -0.10 6.36
C ALA A 376 19.76 0.90 5.99
N CYS A 377 19.38 2.03 5.40
CA CYS A 377 20.30 3.13 5.10
C CYS A 377 20.29 4.17 6.24
N ASN A 378 21.36 4.94 6.36
CA ASN A 378 21.41 6.10 7.23
C ASN A 378 20.58 7.26 6.64
N ASP A 379 20.25 8.24 7.46
CA ASP A 379 19.41 9.38 7.05
C ASP A 379 19.98 10.12 5.83
N GLY A 380 19.09 10.41 4.86
CA GLY A 380 19.44 11.01 3.56
C GLY A 380 19.82 10.02 2.45
N TYR A 381 19.94 8.72 2.75
CA TYR A 381 20.27 7.67 1.78
C TYR A 381 19.13 6.65 1.64
N THR A 382 18.98 6.06 0.44
CA THR A 382 17.97 5.05 0.12
C THR A 382 18.58 3.84 -0.56
N LEU A 383 18.01 2.66 -0.36
CA LEU A 383 18.34 1.46 -1.14
C LEU A 383 18.03 1.69 -2.63
N GLU A 384 18.88 1.19 -3.52
CA GLU A 384 18.67 1.28 -4.96
C GLU A 384 17.40 0.54 -5.43
N TYR A 385 16.78 1.02 -6.50
CA TYR A 385 15.51 0.46 -6.99
C TYR A 385 15.66 -1.00 -7.41
N GLY A 386 14.85 -1.88 -6.80
CA GLY A 386 14.95 -3.34 -6.97
C GLY A 386 15.83 -4.05 -5.93
N SER A 387 16.57 -3.33 -5.09
CA SER A 387 17.34 -3.94 -3.98
C SER A 387 16.42 -4.51 -2.89
N PRO A 388 16.59 -5.77 -2.47
CA PRO A 388 15.81 -6.36 -1.39
C PRO A 388 16.19 -5.75 -0.03
N ARG A 389 15.17 -5.40 0.77
CA ARG A 389 15.35 -4.91 2.16
C ARG A 389 15.75 -6.00 3.14
N GLU A 390 15.47 -7.25 2.81
CA GLU A 390 15.68 -8.42 3.65
C GLU A 390 16.17 -9.57 2.76
N VAL A 391 17.25 -10.25 3.14
CA VAL A 391 17.86 -11.36 2.39
C VAL A 391 18.00 -12.58 3.27
N ARG A 392 17.83 -13.79 2.71
CA ARG A 392 17.95 -15.05 3.44
C ARG A 392 19.27 -15.77 3.19
N CYS A 393 19.71 -16.55 4.16
CA CYS A 393 20.71 -17.60 3.97
C CYS A 393 20.05 -18.89 3.45
N LEU A 394 20.57 -19.43 2.35
CA LEU A 394 20.11 -20.66 1.70
C LEU A 394 21.21 -21.74 1.72
N GLU A 395 20.82 -22.99 1.53
CA GLU A 395 21.76 -24.11 1.38
C GLU A 395 22.41 -24.10 -0.01
N GLY A 396 23.69 -24.49 -0.09
CA GLY A 396 24.47 -24.51 -1.33
C GLY A 396 25.62 -25.51 -1.30
N ASN A 397 26.13 -25.85 -2.49
CA ASN A 397 26.99 -27.01 -2.71
C ASN A 397 28.31 -27.04 -1.91
N GLU A 398 28.81 -25.88 -1.46
CA GLU A 398 30.06 -25.74 -0.70
C GLU A 398 29.87 -24.98 0.64
N GLY A 399 28.62 -24.71 1.04
CA GLY A 399 28.29 -23.90 2.20
C GLY A 399 26.99 -23.10 2.03
N GLY A 400 26.66 -22.24 3.00
CA GLY A 400 25.50 -21.37 2.89
C GLY A 400 25.72 -20.24 1.87
N ILE A 401 24.73 -20.00 1.02
CA ILE A 401 24.73 -18.96 -0.03
C ILE A 401 23.62 -17.94 0.28
N TRP A 402 23.89 -16.66 0.04
CA TRP A 402 22.88 -15.60 0.21
C TRP A 402 21.91 -15.56 -0.98
N GLU A 403 20.61 -15.46 -0.70
CA GLU A 403 19.51 -15.39 -1.69
C GLU A 403 19.67 -14.25 -2.72
N TYR A 404 20.25 -13.12 -2.30
CA TYR A 404 20.56 -11.96 -3.14
C TYR A 404 21.89 -11.32 -2.73
N ASP A 405 22.47 -10.52 -3.63
CA ASP A 405 23.66 -9.70 -3.35
C ASP A 405 23.46 -8.67 -2.23
N LYS A 406 24.56 -8.13 -1.69
CA LYS A 406 24.49 -7.09 -0.66
C LYS A 406 24.02 -5.78 -1.31
N PRO A 407 22.91 -5.17 -0.87
CA PRO A 407 22.38 -3.98 -1.51
C PRO A 407 23.24 -2.75 -1.21
N VAL A 408 23.08 -1.70 -2.03
CA VAL A 408 23.80 -0.42 -1.90
C VAL A 408 22.81 0.68 -1.52
N CYS A 409 23.23 1.61 -0.65
CA CYS A 409 22.50 2.84 -0.38
C CYS A 409 23.09 3.98 -1.23
N SER A 410 22.23 4.70 -1.95
CA SER A 410 22.56 5.86 -2.76
C SER A 410 21.81 7.11 -2.30
N VAL A 411 22.26 8.30 -2.73
CA VAL A 411 21.66 9.58 -2.31
C VAL A 411 20.40 9.85 -3.12
N HIS A 412 19.24 9.91 -2.45
CA HIS A 412 17.98 10.21 -3.13
C HIS A 412 17.81 11.72 -3.34
N TYR A 413 18.50 12.25 -4.36
CA TYR A 413 18.61 13.70 -4.62
C TYR A 413 17.28 14.46 -4.60
N LYS A 414 16.18 13.85 -5.10
CA LYS A 414 14.83 14.45 -5.07
C LYS A 414 14.29 14.65 -3.65
N GLN A 415 14.49 13.68 -2.76
CA GLN A 415 14.01 13.75 -1.37
C GLN A 415 14.88 14.71 -0.55
N ARG A 416 16.20 14.70 -0.77
CA ARG A 416 17.11 15.69 -0.17
C ARG A 416 16.72 17.11 -0.57
N LEU A 417 16.52 17.35 -1.87
CA LEU A 417 16.07 18.63 -2.42
C LEU A 417 14.72 19.06 -1.82
N GLN A 418 13.75 18.16 -1.71
CA GLN A 418 12.45 18.44 -1.11
C GLN A 418 12.57 18.88 0.35
N ASN A 419 13.41 18.21 1.15
CA ASN A 419 13.62 18.58 2.54
C ASN A 419 14.31 19.96 2.65
N GLU A 420 15.42 20.16 1.93
CA GLU A 420 16.21 21.41 1.97
C GLU A 420 15.42 22.62 1.42
N LEU A 421 14.46 22.42 0.50
CA LEU A 421 13.54 23.47 0.05
C LEU A 421 12.42 23.78 1.06
N LEU A 422 11.86 22.77 1.72
CA LEU A 422 10.68 22.93 2.57
C LEU A 422 10.99 23.29 4.02
N GLU A 423 12.20 23.03 4.51
CA GLU A 423 12.64 23.34 5.90
C GLU A 423 12.48 24.83 6.26
N ILE A 424 12.67 25.73 5.30
CA ILE A 424 12.62 27.19 5.47
C ILE A 424 11.33 27.80 4.86
N TYR A 425 10.47 26.97 4.24
CA TYR A 425 9.34 27.47 3.44
C TYR A 425 8.02 27.55 4.21
N THR A 426 7.42 28.74 4.24
CA THR A 426 6.14 29.01 4.93
C THR A 426 4.96 29.00 3.95
N ALA A 427 4.23 27.88 3.87
CA ALA A 427 3.08 27.68 2.98
C ALA A 427 1.91 28.66 3.18
N SER A 428 1.77 29.29 4.35
CA SER A 428 0.74 30.31 4.60
C SER A 428 1.08 31.70 4.03
N LEU A 429 2.32 31.94 3.63
CA LEU A 429 2.78 33.24 3.14
C LEU A 429 2.83 33.27 1.61
N ALA A 430 2.02 34.16 1.00
CA ALA A 430 2.04 34.41 -0.43
C ALA A 430 3.37 35.02 -0.90
N PRO A 431 3.83 34.72 -2.13
CA PRO A 431 4.90 35.49 -2.78
C PRO A 431 4.47 36.95 -3.03
N GLU A 432 5.44 37.84 -3.21
CA GLU A 432 5.18 39.23 -3.60
C GLU A 432 4.79 39.33 -5.10
N ASN A 433 3.81 40.18 -5.41
CA ASN A 433 3.37 40.52 -6.78
C ASN A 433 3.06 39.30 -7.69
N VAL A 434 2.27 38.35 -7.18
CA VAL A 434 1.92 37.13 -7.94
C VAL A 434 1.01 37.47 -9.13
N ILE A 435 1.53 37.26 -10.34
CA ILE A 435 0.72 37.04 -11.54
C ILE A 435 0.38 35.55 -11.59
N ILE A 436 -0.91 35.22 -11.64
CA ILE A 436 -1.39 33.86 -11.81
C ILE A 436 -1.92 33.74 -13.23
N ASN A 437 -1.20 32.98 -14.05
CA ASN A 437 -1.66 32.56 -15.36
C ASN A 437 -2.62 31.38 -15.18
N PHE A 438 -3.80 31.44 -15.79
CA PHE A 438 -4.73 30.31 -15.83
C PHE A 438 -5.05 29.90 -17.26
N THR A 439 -5.23 28.60 -17.44
CA THR A 439 -5.90 27.99 -18.59
C THR A 439 -6.81 26.87 -18.07
N GLY A 440 -7.79 26.45 -18.86
CA GLY A 440 -8.67 25.35 -18.46
C GLY A 440 -9.67 24.98 -19.54
N LYS A 441 -10.24 23.78 -19.42
CA LYS A 441 -11.22 23.25 -20.36
C LYS A 441 -12.38 22.56 -19.63
N VAL A 442 -13.53 22.53 -20.29
CA VAL A 442 -14.62 21.62 -19.96
C VAL A 442 -14.23 20.24 -20.52
N GLU A 443 -14.17 19.22 -19.67
CA GLU A 443 -13.94 17.85 -20.14
C GLU A 443 -15.26 17.18 -20.50
N GLN A 444 -16.27 17.36 -19.64
CA GLN A 444 -17.59 16.76 -19.81
C GLN A 444 -18.66 17.58 -19.07
N ILE A 445 -19.84 17.71 -19.69
CA ILE A 445 -21.09 18.06 -18.97
C ILE A 445 -21.67 16.75 -18.41
N VAL A 446 -21.89 16.71 -17.10
CA VAL A 446 -22.31 15.51 -16.36
C VAL A 446 -23.81 15.49 -16.12
N ASP A 447 -24.41 16.65 -15.85
CA ASP A 447 -25.86 16.85 -15.69
C ASP A 447 -26.21 18.31 -16.03
N LEU A 448 -27.44 18.54 -16.51
CA LEU A 448 -27.99 19.86 -16.82
C LEU A 448 -29.47 19.91 -16.44
N ASP A 449 -29.77 20.53 -15.30
CA ASP A 449 -31.13 20.76 -14.86
C ASP A 449 -31.60 22.14 -15.34
N GLU A 450 -32.29 22.17 -16.48
CA GLU A 450 -32.86 23.39 -17.07
C GLU A 450 -33.88 24.08 -16.15
N LYS A 451 -34.60 23.32 -15.32
CA LYS A 451 -35.69 23.82 -14.46
C LYS A 451 -35.17 24.46 -13.18
N LYS A 452 -34.00 24.02 -12.70
CA LYS A 452 -33.22 24.67 -11.62
C LYS A 452 -32.16 25.65 -12.14
N GLU A 453 -31.93 25.68 -13.46
CA GLU A 453 -30.85 26.42 -14.14
C GLU A 453 -29.44 26.04 -13.61
N GLN A 454 -29.21 24.74 -13.41
CA GLN A 454 -27.98 24.21 -12.81
C GLN A 454 -27.22 23.30 -13.77
N LEU A 455 -25.98 23.69 -14.08
CA LEU A 455 -25.02 22.88 -14.81
C LEU A 455 -24.07 22.17 -13.83
N LEU A 456 -23.91 20.86 -13.98
CA LEU A 456 -22.87 20.04 -13.35
C LEU A 456 -21.83 19.68 -14.42
N ALA A 457 -20.61 20.19 -14.29
CA ALA A 457 -19.54 19.96 -15.26
C ALA A 457 -18.23 19.49 -14.58
N PHE A 458 -17.50 18.61 -15.27
CA PHE A 458 -16.15 18.20 -14.89
C PHE A 458 -15.14 19.04 -15.66
N LEU A 459 -14.25 19.72 -14.93
CA LEU A 459 -13.33 20.72 -15.44
C LEU A 459 -11.88 20.35 -15.13
N ILE A 460 -11.00 20.62 -16.07
CA ILE A 460 -9.55 20.52 -15.90
C ILE A 460 -8.97 21.92 -16.03
N ILE A 461 -8.29 22.39 -14.99
CA ILE A 461 -7.79 23.77 -14.87
C ILE A 461 -6.31 23.72 -14.51
N ASP A 462 -5.48 24.40 -15.30
CA ASP A 462 -4.04 24.53 -15.06
C ASP A 462 -3.74 25.96 -14.58
N PHE A 463 -3.29 26.07 -13.33
CA PHE A 463 -2.78 27.32 -12.76
C PHE A 463 -1.25 27.33 -12.78
N THR A 464 -0.67 28.40 -13.29
CA THR A 464 0.78 28.62 -13.26
C THR A 464 1.15 29.95 -12.63
N TRP A 465 2.14 29.93 -11.75
CA TRP A 465 2.70 31.14 -11.11
C TRP A 465 4.20 30.95 -10.83
N TYR A 466 4.88 32.03 -10.48
CA TYR A 466 6.30 32.00 -10.12
C TYR A 466 6.46 32.23 -8.61
N ASP A 467 7.26 31.40 -7.95
CA ASP A 467 7.68 31.58 -6.56
C ASP A 467 9.21 31.53 -6.49
N SER A 468 9.82 32.69 -6.21
CA SER A 468 11.28 32.86 -6.13
C SER A 468 11.94 32.03 -5.03
N ARG A 469 11.16 31.57 -4.03
CA ARG A 469 11.64 30.76 -2.90
C ARG A 469 11.84 29.29 -3.28
N LEU A 470 11.14 28.79 -4.29
CA LEU A 470 11.16 27.38 -4.72
C LEU A 470 12.16 27.11 -5.86
N LYS A 471 13.32 27.78 -5.81
CA LYS A 471 14.32 27.78 -6.88
C LYS A 471 15.59 27.03 -6.48
N TRP A 472 16.11 26.17 -7.36
CA TRP A 472 17.36 25.43 -7.13
C TRP A 472 18.20 25.31 -8.40
N THR A 473 19.44 24.83 -8.25
CA THR A 473 20.36 24.56 -9.37
C THR A 473 20.49 23.05 -9.59
N PRO A 474 19.99 22.47 -10.70
CA PRO A 474 19.98 21.03 -10.94
C PRO A 474 21.35 20.33 -10.78
N LYS A 475 22.44 21.05 -11.07
CA LYS A 475 23.83 20.56 -10.94
C LYS A 475 24.19 20.01 -9.55
N TYR A 476 23.60 20.52 -8.47
CA TYR A 476 23.87 20.04 -7.12
C TYR A 476 22.97 18.85 -6.69
N TYR A 477 21.91 18.59 -7.44
CA TYR A 477 20.87 17.59 -7.11
C TYR A 477 20.73 16.54 -8.22
N GLY A 478 21.85 16.06 -8.77
CA GLY A 478 21.87 14.95 -9.74
C GLY A 478 21.15 15.23 -11.06
N GLY A 479 20.98 16.50 -11.46
CA GLY A 479 20.27 16.87 -12.69
C GLY A 479 18.74 16.94 -12.55
N VAL A 480 18.20 16.98 -11.33
CA VAL A 480 16.76 17.15 -11.12
C VAL A 480 16.31 18.55 -11.55
N GLU A 481 15.56 18.63 -12.65
CA GLU A 481 14.96 19.87 -13.16
C GLU A 481 13.51 20.10 -12.67
N THR A 482 12.78 19.03 -12.32
CA THR A 482 11.41 19.09 -11.81
C THR A 482 11.22 18.28 -10.54
N LEU A 483 10.42 18.82 -9.62
CA LEU A 483 10.05 18.23 -8.34
C LEU A 483 8.54 18.23 -8.19
N SER A 484 7.96 17.15 -7.68
CA SER A 484 6.54 17.06 -7.35
C SER A 484 6.38 17.12 -5.83
N VAL A 485 5.55 18.04 -5.34
CA VAL A 485 5.27 18.21 -3.90
C VAL A 485 3.76 18.28 -3.65
N PRO A 486 3.24 17.82 -2.49
CA PRO A 486 1.85 18.05 -2.14
C PRO A 486 1.55 19.55 -2.05
N GLY A 487 0.43 20.00 -2.63
CA GLY A 487 0.04 21.41 -2.61
C GLY A 487 -0.15 21.98 -1.20
N SER A 488 -0.50 21.13 -0.23
CA SER A 488 -0.60 21.48 1.20
C SER A 488 0.74 21.86 1.86
N ASN A 489 1.89 21.51 1.27
CA ASN A 489 3.22 21.87 1.76
C ASN A 489 3.79 23.17 1.15
N ILE A 490 3.16 23.70 0.10
CA ILE A 490 3.58 24.95 -0.54
C ILE A 490 2.45 26.00 -0.51
N TRP A 491 2.74 27.23 -0.91
CA TRP A 491 1.69 28.23 -1.05
C TRP A 491 0.88 27.99 -2.33
N THR A 492 -0.43 27.81 -2.19
CA THR A 492 -1.40 27.70 -3.31
C THR A 492 -2.40 28.86 -3.26
N PRO A 493 -2.78 29.48 -4.38
CA PRO A 493 -3.78 30.55 -4.40
C PRO A 493 -5.17 30.07 -3.95
N ALA A 494 -5.83 30.88 -3.12
CA ALA A 494 -7.16 30.58 -2.58
C ALA A 494 -8.27 31.15 -3.49
N PHE A 495 -8.95 30.27 -4.24
CA PHE A 495 -10.05 30.62 -5.12
C PHE A 495 -11.41 30.29 -4.52
N THR A 496 -12.39 31.19 -4.68
CA THR A 496 -13.81 30.95 -4.41
C THR A 496 -14.59 30.91 -5.73
N LEU A 497 -15.52 29.96 -5.86
CA LEU A 497 -16.36 29.81 -7.05
C LEU A 497 -17.57 30.73 -6.95
N LYS A 498 -17.67 31.73 -7.85
CA LYS A 498 -18.83 32.61 -8.00
C LYS A 498 -19.99 31.83 -8.65
N ARG A 499 -21.23 32.19 -8.33
CA ARG A 499 -22.47 31.54 -8.86
C ARG A 499 -22.52 30.01 -8.66
N ASN A 500 -21.77 29.47 -7.70
CA ASN A 500 -21.81 28.08 -7.32
C ASN A 500 -23.20 27.68 -6.77
N ALA A 501 -23.77 26.57 -7.27
CA ALA A 501 -25.06 26.06 -6.81
C ALA A 501 -24.97 25.11 -5.60
N ASN A 502 -23.78 24.54 -5.29
CA ASN A 502 -23.59 23.59 -4.20
C ASN A 502 -23.10 24.29 -2.91
N PRO A 503 -23.93 24.37 -1.84
CA PRO A 503 -23.56 25.04 -0.59
C PRO A 503 -22.48 24.31 0.23
N LEU A 504 -22.10 23.08 -0.15
CA LEU A 504 -21.08 22.27 0.54
C LEU A 504 -19.68 22.37 -0.08
N TYR A 505 -19.48 23.21 -1.10
CA TYR A 505 -18.18 23.37 -1.77
C TYR A 505 -17.12 24.01 -0.84
N GLN A 506 -16.08 23.25 -0.50
CA GLN A 506 -15.04 23.67 0.45
C GLN A 506 -13.84 24.39 -0.20
N GLY A 507 -13.86 24.59 -1.53
CA GLY A 507 -12.73 25.08 -2.32
C GLY A 507 -12.07 23.98 -3.16
N LEU A 508 -10.99 24.33 -3.86
CA LEU A 508 -10.19 23.38 -4.63
C LEU A 508 -9.33 22.49 -3.70
N PRO A 509 -9.13 21.20 -4.02
CA PRO A 509 -8.39 20.27 -3.18
C PRO A 509 -6.89 20.61 -3.12
N LYS A 510 -6.37 20.78 -1.90
CA LYS A 510 -4.96 21.20 -1.67
C LYS A 510 -3.95 20.07 -1.71
N ASP A 511 -4.36 18.84 -1.43
CA ASP A 511 -3.45 17.69 -1.34
C ASP A 511 -3.07 17.09 -2.72
N MET A 512 -3.57 17.69 -3.81
CA MET A 512 -3.14 17.35 -5.18
C MET A 512 -1.63 17.65 -5.36
N PRO A 513 -0.91 16.82 -6.13
CA PRO A 513 0.50 17.04 -6.41
C PRO A 513 0.69 18.27 -7.30
N VAL A 514 1.59 19.16 -6.90
CA VAL A 514 2.00 20.34 -7.65
C VAL A 514 3.40 20.12 -8.22
N VAL A 515 3.59 20.43 -9.49
CA VAL A 515 4.88 20.32 -10.16
C VAL A 515 5.60 21.66 -10.06
N VAL A 516 6.81 21.64 -9.53
CA VAL A 516 7.72 22.78 -9.45
C VAL A 516 8.90 22.53 -10.39
N SER A 517 9.26 23.52 -11.17
CA SER A 517 10.45 23.53 -12.02
C SER A 517 11.59 24.28 -11.35
N SER A 518 12.84 23.88 -11.59
CA SER A 518 14.04 24.40 -10.91
C SER A 518 14.25 25.91 -11.06
N SER A 519 13.59 26.55 -12.03
CA SER A 519 13.53 28.00 -12.22
C SER A 519 12.80 28.75 -11.10
N GLY A 520 11.89 28.10 -10.37
CA GLY A 520 10.88 28.72 -9.49
C GLY A 520 9.47 28.81 -10.12
N LEU A 521 9.26 28.25 -11.32
CA LEU A 521 7.94 28.16 -11.94
C LEU A 521 7.14 27.00 -11.31
N VAL A 522 5.91 27.26 -10.90
CA VAL A 522 4.99 26.31 -10.27
C VAL A 522 3.81 26.06 -11.20
N HIS A 523 3.43 24.79 -11.37
CA HIS A 523 2.33 24.33 -12.21
C HIS A 523 1.39 23.42 -11.41
N TRP A 524 0.18 23.89 -11.16
CA TRP A 524 -0.87 23.20 -10.41
C TRP A 524 -2.03 22.84 -11.34
N ARG A 525 -2.10 21.55 -11.72
CA ARG A 525 -3.28 20.99 -12.39
C ARG A 525 -4.33 20.64 -11.35
N VAL A 526 -5.56 21.09 -11.57
CA VAL A 526 -6.72 20.77 -10.74
C VAL A 526 -7.82 20.20 -11.61
N GLU A 527 -8.25 18.99 -11.26
CA GLU A 527 -9.37 18.29 -11.87
C GLU A 527 -10.52 18.32 -10.86
N THR A 528 -11.68 18.85 -11.24
CA THR A 528 -12.74 19.15 -10.29
C THR A 528 -14.15 19.12 -10.90
N LEU A 529 -15.13 18.77 -10.07
CA LEU A 529 -16.54 18.71 -10.42
C LEU A 529 -17.24 19.95 -9.85
N THR A 530 -17.73 20.84 -10.72
CA THR A 530 -18.36 22.10 -10.32
C THR A 530 -19.83 22.15 -10.69
N THR A 531 -20.66 22.66 -9.78
CA THR A 531 -22.07 23.02 -10.03
C THR A 531 -22.19 24.54 -10.17
N THR A 532 -22.74 25.04 -11.27
CA THR A 532 -22.92 26.48 -11.49
C THR A 532 -24.33 26.84 -11.91
N VAL A 533 -24.80 28.00 -11.45
CA VAL A 533 -26.07 28.59 -11.87
C VAL A 533 -25.86 29.30 -13.22
N CYS A 534 -26.62 28.86 -14.23
CA CYS A 534 -26.65 29.46 -15.55
C CYS A 534 -27.72 30.55 -15.65
N ASP A 535 -27.60 31.42 -16.64
CA ASP A 535 -28.68 32.32 -17.05
C ASP A 535 -29.26 31.80 -18.38
N ALA A 536 -30.53 31.40 -18.39
CA ALA A 536 -31.25 30.97 -19.59
C ALA A 536 -32.21 32.08 -20.07
N ASP A 537 -32.28 32.30 -21.39
CA ASP A 537 -33.31 33.17 -21.99
C ASP A 537 -34.41 32.31 -22.65
N PRO A 538 -35.57 32.11 -21.99
CA PRO A 538 -36.65 31.29 -22.53
C PRO A 538 -37.49 32.01 -23.59
N PHE A 539 -37.21 33.27 -23.93
CA PHE A 539 -38.05 34.05 -24.85
C PHE A 539 -38.18 33.40 -26.23
N LEU A 540 -37.06 32.92 -26.78
CA LEU A 540 -36.95 32.32 -28.11
C LEU A 540 -37.10 30.78 -28.15
N PHE A 541 -37.46 30.14 -27.03
CA PHE A 541 -37.67 28.69 -26.96
C PHE A 541 -38.57 28.18 -28.12
N PRO A 542 -38.21 27.10 -28.84
CA PRO A 542 -37.11 26.16 -28.58
C PRO A 542 -35.79 26.47 -29.30
N ALA A 543 -35.62 27.70 -29.82
CA ALA A 543 -34.35 28.21 -30.35
C ALA A 543 -33.65 29.11 -29.29
N ASP A 544 -33.70 28.68 -28.04
CA ASP A 544 -33.16 29.35 -26.86
C ASP A 544 -31.64 29.13 -26.69
N THR A 545 -31.04 30.05 -25.95
CA THR A 545 -29.63 30.00 -25.54
C THR A 545 -29.50 30.15 -24.04
N MET A 546 -28.53 29.44 -23.46
CA MET A 546 -28.23 29.49 -22.04
C MET A 546 -26.72 29.68 -21.84
N ASP A 547 -26.36 30.66 -21.01
CA ASP A 547 -24.98 31.03 -20.72
C ASP A 547 -24.59 30.59 -19.29
N CYS A 548 -23.69 29.62 -19.20
CA CYS A 548 -23.19 29.07 -17.93
C CYS A 548 -21.78 29.62 -17.64
N ASN A 549 -21.64 30.47 -16.63
CA ASN A 549 -20.40 31.17 -16.32
C ASN A 549 -19.73 30.64 -15.05
N VAL A 550 -18.69 29.81 -15.22
CA VAL A 550 -17.85 29.26 -14.15
C VAL A 550 -16.71 30.25 -13.84
N CYS A 551 -16.86 31.07 -12.80
CA CYS A 551 -15.89 32.10 -12.45
C CYS A 551 -15.21 31.86 -11.10
N PHE A 552 -13.88 31.71 -11.10
CA PHE A 552 -13.03 31.55 -9.92
C PHE A 552 -12.44 32.91 -9.50
N SER A 553 -12.76 33.36 -8.30
CA SER A 553 -12.34 34.66 -7.76
C SER A 553 -11.18 34.49 -6.79
N ALA A 554 -10.11 35.27 -6.98
CA ALA A 554 -9.02 35.37 -6.00
C ALA A 554 -9.57 35.91 -4.67
N THR A 555 -9.35 35.17 -3.57
CA THR A 555 -9.93 35.47 -2.24
C THR A 555 -8.88 35.97 -1.24
N SER A 556 -7.63 36.13 -1.67
CA SER A 556 -6.53 36.54 -0.79
C SER A 556 -6.55 38.04 -0.47
N ALA A 557 -5.94 38.42 0.65
CA ALA A 557 -5.72 39.82 1.03
C ALA A 557 -4.58 40.51 0.24
N VAL A 558 -3.87 39.78 -0.63
CA VAL A 558 -2.79 40.30 -1.48
C VAL A 558 -3.35 40.69 -2.84
N GLU A 559 -2.78 41.72 -3.46
CA GLU A 559 -3.08 42.07 -4.85
C GLU A 559 -2.52 41.02 -5.81
N GLN A 560 -3.38 40.08 -6.19
CA GLN A 560 -3.11 39.03 -7.17
C GLN A 560 -3.69 39.45 -8.51
N THR A 561 -2.89 39.34 -9.58
CA THR A 561 -3.35 39.59 -10.95
C THR A 561 -3.62 38.26 -11.63
N ILE A 562 -4.88 37.98 -11.97
CA ILE A 562 -5.24 36.83 -12.80
C ILE A 562 -5.11 37.24 -14.26
N GLN A 563 -4.33 36.47 -15.03
CA GLN A 563 -4.20 36.64 -16.48
C GLN A 563 -4.52 35.32 -17.18
N CYS A 564 -5.22 35.40 -18.31
CA CYS A 564 -5.39 34.25 -19.20
C CYS A 564 -4.15 34.17 -20.10
N HIS A 565 -3.58 32.97 -20.26
CA HIS A 565 -2.33 32.79 -21.02
C HIS A 565 -2.57 32.82 -22.54
N GLY A 566 -2.60 34.04 -23.09
CA GLY A 566 -2.90 34.29 -24.52
C GLY A 566 -2.78 35.78 -24.85
N LYS A 567 -1.59 36.36 -24.60
CA LYS A 567 -1.20 37.72 -25.02
C LYS A 567 0.31 37.80 -25.26
N SER A 568 0.77 37.27 -26.40
CA SER A 568 2.12 37.54 -26.87
C SER A 568 2.19 38.90 -27.56
N SER A 569 2.64 39.93 -26.84
CA SER A 569 2.85 41.27 -27.42
C SER A 569 4.20 41.39 -28.13
N THR A 570 4.48 40.48 -29.07
CA THR A 570 5.65 40.53 -29.96
C THR A 570 5.22 40.28 -31.40
N SER A 571 5.58 41.19 -32.29
CA SER A 571 5.31 41.09 -33.72
C SER A 571 6.32 40.19 -34.42
N ASP A 572 5.93 38.96 -34.71
CA ASP A 572 6.47 38.14 -35.81
C ASP A 572 5.43 37.09 -36.24
N GLU A 573 5.45 36.69 -37.51
CA GLU A 573 4.39 35.86 -38.11
C GLU A 573 4.59 34.35 -37.85
N GLN A 574 3.90 33.81 -36.83
CA GLN A 574 3.57 32.38 -36.80
C GLN A 574 2.26 32.12 -36.04
N VAL A 575 1.43 31.22 -36.60
CA VAL A 575 0.07 30.97 -36.11
C VAL A 575 0.09 29.95 -34.97
N GLU A 576 0.09 30.46 -33.75
CA GLU A 576 -0.24 29.70 -32.53
C GLU A 576 -1.51 30.34 -31.93
N ASN A 577 -2.52 29.52 -31.60
CA ASN A 577 -3.85 30.04 -31.30
C ASN A 577 -3.89 30.84 -30.00
N ASP A 578 -4.44 32.07 -30.02
CA ASP A 578 -4.83 32.77 -28.80
C ASP A 578 -5.97 31.99 -28.10
N LEU A 579 -5.63 31.18 -27.08
CA LEU A 579 -6.60 30.41 -26.28
C LEU A 579 -7.58 31.29 -25.47
N CYS A 580 -7.29 32.59 -25.37
CA CYS A 580 -8.02 33.56 -24.57
C CYS A 580 -8.89 34.45 -25.45
N ASP A 581 -10.10 34.76 -25.00
CA ASP A 581 -11.11 35.59 -25.70
C ASP A 581 -11.68 34.99 -27.01
N SER A 582 -10.99 34.04 -27.67
CA SER A 582 -11.49 33.27 -28.81
C SER A 582 -12.51 32.19 -28.39
N PRO A 583 -13.54 31.91 -29.21
CA PRO A 583 -14.46 30.81 -28.98
C PRO A 583 -13.82 29.49 -29.43
N GLN A 584 -13.72 28.53 -28.53
CA GLN A 584 -13.20 27.19 -28.84
C GLN A 584 -14.25 26.31 -29.52
N HIS A 585 -13.79 25.14 -29.98
CA HIS A 585 -14.49 24.15 -30.82
C HIS A 585 -16.01 24.07 -30.59
N VAL A 586 -16.79 24.17 -31.68
CA VAL A 586 -18.23 23.86 -31.64
C VAL A 586 -18.39 22.35 -31.49
N SER A 587 -18.88 21.91 -30.34
CA SER A 587 -19.19 20.51 -30.05
C SER A 587 -20.70 20.30 -30.02
N SER A 588 -21.19 19.26 -30.71
CA SER A 588 -22.58 18.79 -30.61
C SER A 588 -22.69 17.76 -29.49
N GLU A 589 -23.50 18.03 -28.49
CA GLU A 589 -23.61 17.27 -27.24
C GLU A 589 -25.10 16.98 -27.01
N ASP A 590 -25.53 15.79 -27.44
CA ASP A 590 -26.93 15.31 -27.53
C ASP A 590 -27.93 16.33 -28.12
N GLU A 591 -28.56 17.15 -27.28
CA GLU A 591 -29.61 18.12 -27.67
C GLU A 591 -29.10 19.56 -27.84
N TRP A 592 -27.80 19.82 -27.63
CA TRP A 592 -27.22 21.16 -27.56
C TRP A 592 -25.96 21.33 -28.43
N TYR A 593 -25.79 22.53 -28.98
CA TYR A 593 -24.50 23.01 -29.50
C TYR A 593 -23.76 23.78 -28.41
N ARG A 594 -22.57 23.31 -28.02
CA ARG A 594 -21.67 23.98 -27.07
C ARG A 594 -20.67 24.89 -27.79
N ARG A 595 -20.45 26.09 -27.24
CA ARG A 595 -19.33 27.00 -27.58
C ARG A 595 -18.69 27.51 -26.30
N ASP A 596 -17.43 27.14 -26.09
CA ASP A 596 -16.69 27.47 -24.87
C ASP A 596 -15.79 28.70 -25.06
N LYS A 597 -15.71 29.57 -24.04
CA LYS A 597 -14.89 30.78 -24.06
C LYS A 597 -14.18 31.00 -22.72
N ILE A 598 -12.89 31.35 -22.79
CA ILE A 598 -12.03 31.62 -21.62
C ILE A 598 -11.68 33.11 -21.55
N PHE A 599 -11.89 33.76 -20.42
CA PHE A 599 -11.51 35.17 -20.20
C PHE A 599 -11.24 35.51 -18.74
N SER A 600 -10.44 36.56 -18.48
CA SER A 600 -10.32 37.14 -17.14
C SER A 600 -11.27 38.32 -16.97
N ALA A 601 -12.08 38.32 -15.91
CA ALA A 601 -12.92 39.45 -15.54
C ALA A 601 -12.21 40.31 -14.49
N GLY A 602 -12.09 41.61 -14.76
CA GLY A 602 -11.52 42.62 -13.86
C GLY A 602 -10.06 42.38 -13.41
N GLY A 603 -9.33 41.43 -14.02
CA GLY A 603 -8.00 41.01 -13.59
C GLY A 603 -7.95 40.27 -12.24
N ARG A 604 -9.10 39.92 -11.65
CA ARG A 604 -9.21 39.27 -10.33
C ARG A 604 -10.08 38.00 -10.33
N GLU A 605 -10.73 37.72 -11.45
CA GLU A 605 -11.57 36.54 -11.67
C GLU A 605 -11.14 35.81 -12.95
N ALA A 606 -11.02 34.48 -12.87
CA ALA A 606 -10.80 33.57 -14.00
C ALA A 606 -12.15 32.97 -14.40
N CYS A 607 -12.66 33.29 -15.59
CA CYS A 607 -13.98 32.84 -16.05
C CYS A 607 -13.87 31.89 -17.26
N LEU A 608 -14.57 30.77 -17.14
CA LEU A 608 -14.88 29.84 -18.22
C LEU A 608 -16.38 29.94 -18.49
N SER A 609 -16.75 30.34 -19.71
CA SER A 609 -18.12 30.55 -20.13
C SER A 609 -18.50 29.50 -21.17
N LEU A 610 -19.55 28.74 -20.88
CA LEU A 610 -20.14 27.78 -21.80
C LEU A 610 -21.42 28.40 -22.34
N GLN A 611 -21.45 28.75 -23.63
CA GLN A 611 -22.66 29.14 -24.31
C GLN A 611 -23.28 27.91 -24.98
N LEU A 612 -24.47 27.52 -24.51
CA LEU A 612 -25.24 26.39 -25.00
C LEU A 612 -26.40 26.91 -25.86
N SER A 613 -26.57 26.36 -27.06
CA SER A 613 -27.65 26.73 -28.00
C SER A 613 -28.45 25.48 -28.40
N ARG A 614 -29.77 25.47 -28.15
CA ARG A 614 -30.59 24.25 -28.26
C ARG A 614 -30.79 23.80 -29.71
N ILE A 615 -30.91 22.49 -29.94
CA ILE A 615 -31.37 21.92 -31.21
C ILE A 615 -32.92 21.92 -31.20
N PRO A 616 -33.59 22.78 -31.99
CA PRO A 616 -35.02 23.07 -31.80
C PRO A 616 -35.97 21.99 -32.34
N THR A 617 -35.47 21.03 -33.12
CA THR A 617 -36.29 20.15 -33.99
C THR A 617 -37.26 19.26 -33.22
N PHE A 618 -36.83 18.66 -32.11
CA PHE A 618 -37.67 17.80 -31.27
C PHE A 618 -38.84 18.57 -30.66
N HIS A 619 -38.58 19.74 -30.08
CA HIS A 619 -39.62 20.59 -29.50
C HIS A 619 -40.54 21.21 -30.56
N ILE A 620 -40.03 21.61 -31.74
CA ILE A 620 -40.90 22.05 -32.84
C ILE A 620 -41.94 20.98 -33.20
N ALA A 621 -41.53 19.71 -33.25
CA ALA A 621 -42.43 18.59 -33.55
C ALA A 621 -43.41 18.26 -32.40
N THR A 622 -42.99 18.42 -31.14
CA THR A 622 -43.75 17.94 -29.96
C THR A 622 -44.52 19.01 -29.19
N THR A 623 -44.05 20.26 -29.15
CA THR A 623 -44.70 21.39 -28.46
C THR A 623 -45.36 22.36 -29.43
N VAL A 624 -44.63 22.79 -30.48
CA VAL A 624 -45.09 23.86 -31.37
C VAL A 624 -46.14 23.35 -32.37
N ALA A 625 -45.90 22.20 -33.02
CA ALA A 625 -46.81 21.66 -34.03
C ALA A 625 -48.24 21.39 -33.50
N PRO A 626 -48.46 20.78 -32.32
CA PRO A 626 -49.81 20.65 -31.75
C PRO A 626 -50.49 22.00 -31.51
N CYS A 627 -49.76 23.01 -31.05
CA CYS A 627 -50.33 24.35 -30.82
C CYS A 627 -50.76 25.02 -32.14
N ILE A 628 -49.98 24.88 -33.22
CA ILE A 628 -50.35 25.34 -34.56
C ILE A 628 -51.60 24.60 -35.06
N ILE A 629 -51.67 23.27 -34.89
CA ILE A 629 -52.84 22.47 -35.27
C ILE A 629 -54.10 22.94 -34.52
N LEU A 630 -54.01 23.21 -33.21
CA LEU A 630 -55.14 23.75 -32.43
C LEU A 630 -55.59 25.13 -32.94
N ILE A 631 -54.66 26.03 -33.29
CA ILE A 631 -55.00 27.34 -33.88
C ILE A 631 -55.70 27.18 -35.24
N VAL A 632 -55.25 26.24 -36.08
CA VAL A 632 -55.93 25.93 -37.36
C VAL A 632 -57.32 25.34 -37.13
N LEU A 633 -57.48 24.40 -36.20
CA LEU A 633 -58.79 23.83 -35.83
C LEU A 633 -59.76 24.91 -35.32
N MET A 634 -59.27 25.92 -34.60
CA MET A 634 -60.09 27.06 -34.19
C MET A 634 -60.63 27.86 -35.39
N THR A 635 -59.87 28.07 -36.47
CA THR A 635 -60.41 28.73 -37.69
C THR A 635 -61.56 27.95 -38.32
N ILE A 636 -61.52 26.60 -38.24
CA ILE A 636 -62.55 25.71 -38.78
C ILE A 636 -63.85 25.82 -37.98
N THR A 637 -63.82 26.20 -36.70
CA THR A 637 -65.04 26.44 -35.89
C THR A 637 -65.96 27.50 -36.53
N PHE A 638 -65.41 28.52 -37.20
CA PHE A 638 -66.17 29.57 -37.90
C PHE A 638 -66.57 29.20 -39.35
N ILE A 639 -66.11 28.06 -39.84
CA ILE A 639 -66.52 27.50 -41.14
C ILE A 639 -67.70 26.54 -40.96
N MET A 640 -67.82 25.93 -39.78
CA MET A 640 -68.93 25.05 -39.40
C MET A 640 -70.28 25.81 -39.36
N PRO A 641 -71.34 25.30 -40.01
CA PRO A 641 -72.63 25.97 -40.06
C PRO A 641 -73.26 26.07 -38.66
N ILE A 642 -73.81 27.25 -38.36
CA ILE A 642 -74.47 27.59 -37.08
C ILE A 642 -75.65 26.65 -36.80
N ASP A 643 -76.28 26.13 -37.86
CA ASP A 643 -77.46 25.27 -37.84
C ASP A 643 -77.21 23.88 -37.19
N LYS A 644 -75.96 23.57 -36.79
CA LYS A 644 -75.58 22.36 -36.05
C LYS A 644 -74.99 22.73 -34.68
N GLY A 645 -75.66 22.34 -33.60
CA GLY A 645 -75.29 22.68 -32.21
C GLY A 645 -73.91 22.19 -31.75
N ASP A 646 -73.32 21.22 -32.46
CA ASP A 646 -72.00 20.65 -32.17
C ASP A 646 -70.87 21.70 -32.12
N ARG A 647 -71.04 22.83 -32.81
CA ARG A 647 -70.05 23.91 -32.91
C ARG A 647 -69.57 24.45 -31.56
N ILE A 648 -70.47 24.60 -30.57
CA ILE A 648 -70.10 25.06 -29.23
C ILE A 648 -69.25 23.99 -28.52
N SER A 649 -69.64 22.72 -28.62
CA SER A 649 -68.91 21.60 -28.01
C SER A 649 -67.49 21.50 -28.58
N PHE A 650 -67.36 21.56 -29.90
CA PHE A 650 -66.07 21.54 -30.60
C PHE A 650 -65.17 22.71 -30.20
N GLY A 651 -65.69 23.93 -30.13
CA GLY A 651 -64.91 25.09 -29.67
C GLY A 651 -64.46 24.98 -28.20
N VAL A 652 -65.27 24.40 -27.32
CA VAL A 652 -64.92 24.16 -25.91
C VAL A 652 -63.86 23.06 -25.75
N THR A 653 -63.88 21.99 -26.56
CA THR A 653 -62.85 20.94 -26.47
C THR A 653 -61.49 21.43 -26.95
N ILE A 654 -61.42 22.25 -28.02
CA ILE A 654 -60.16 22.85 -28.45
C ILE A 654 -59.65 23.86 -27.40
N GLN A 655 -60.54 24.62 -26.74
CA GLN A 655 -60.16 25.53 -25.64
C GLN A 655 -59.52 24.75 -24.47
N LEU A 656 -60.10 23.62 -24.06
CA LEU A 656 -59.52 22.73 -23.05
C LEU A 656 -58.15 22.17 -23.50
N SER A 657 -58.03 21.78 -24.77
CA SER A 657 -56.77 21.29 -25.32
C SER A 657 -55.67 22.37 -25.32
N MET A 658 -56.00 23.64 -25.62
CA MET A 658 -55.06 24.75 -25.52
C MET A 658 -54.60 25.01 -24.07
N VAL A 659 -55.47 24.81 -23.07
CA VAL A 659 -55.09 24.88 -21.65
C VAL A 659 -54.11 23.77 -21.30
N VAL A 660 -54.35 22.53 -21.74
CA VAL A 660 -53.42 21.40 -21.50
C VAL A 660 -52.07 21.65 -22.17
N SER A 661 -52.05 22.15 -23.42
CA SER A 661 -50.81 22.52 -24.12
C SER A 661 -50.03 23.63 -23.42
N LEU A 662 -50.72 24.64 -22.87
CA LEU A 662 -50.07 25.71 -22.10
C LEU A 662 -49.41 25.16 -20.82
N VAL A 663 -50.14 24.34 -20.06
CA VAL A 663 -49.63 23.74 -18.81
C VAL A 663 -48.36 22.93 -19.07
N PHE A 664 -48.34 22.13 -20.14
CA PHE A 664 -47.16 21.35 -20.54
C PHE A 664 -45.95 22.25 -20.83
N VAL A 665 -46.13 23.31 -21.63
CA VAL A 665 -45.05 24.26 -21.95
C VAL A 665 -44.53 24.97 -20.69
N THR A 666 -45.41 25.29 -19.73
CA THR A 666 -45.00 25.95 -18.47
C THR A 666 -44.33 25.03 -17.45
N ASP A 667 -44.43 23.71 -17.57
CA ASP A 667 -43.80 22.77 -16.62
C ASP A 667 -42.40 22.30 -17.08
N VAL A 668 -42.09 22.40 -18.37
CA VAL A 668 -40.76 22.07 -18.91
C VAL A 668 -39.74 23.20 -18.68
N LEU A 669 -40.19 24.45 -18.57
CA LEU A 669 -39.34 25.65 -18.63
C LEU A 669 -39.05 26.28 -17.25
N PRO A 670 -37.92 27.01 -17.10
CA PRO A 670 -37.56 27.67 -15.86
C PRO A 670 -38.54 28.78 -15.46
N VAL A 671 -38.72 28.98 -14.15
CA VAL A 671 -39.77 29.83 -13.56
C VAL A 671 -39.37 31.33 -13.50
N LYS A 672 -38.21 31.72 -14.05
CA LYS A 672 -37.68 33.10 -13.96
C LYS A 672 -38.39 34.08 -14.90
N GLY A 673 -39.41 34.76 -14.40
CA GLY A 673 -39.75 36.16 -14.71
C GLY A 673 -40.35 36.50 -16.08
N ALA A 674 -39.87 35.90 -17.18
CA ALA A 674 -40.35 36.13 -18.54
C ALA A 674 -41.13 34.92 -19.06
N LEU A 675 -42.27 35.16 -19.71
CA LEU A 675 -43.02 34.11 -20.40
C LEU A 675 -42.47 33.95 -21.84
N PRO A 676 -42.24 32.71 -22.33
CA PRO A 676 -41.81 32.44 -23.70
C PRO A 676 -42.74 33.08 -24.74
N PHE A 677 -42.19 33.39 -25.92
CA PHE A 677 -42.96 33.89 -27.06
C PHE A 677 -44.19 33.00 -27.37
N PHE A 678 -44.00 31.68 -27.44
CA PHE A 678 -45.10 30.75 -27.69
C PHE A 678 -46.10 30.66 -26.54
N ALA A 679 -45.66 30.76 -25.28
CA ALA A 679 -46.56 30.74 -24.14
C ALA A 679 -47.48 31.98 -24.11
N THR A 680 -46.92 33.16 -24.37
CA THR A 680 -47.72 34.40 -24.49
C THR A 680 -48.66 34.36 -25.69
N LEU A 681 -48.23 33.83 -26.84
CA LEU A 681 -49.08 33.60 -28.00
C LEU A 681 -50.27 32.67 -27.69
N ILE A 682 -50.02 31.54 -27.00
CA ILE A 682 -51.08 30.61 -26.58
C ILE A 682 -52.06 31.28 -25.61
N ILE A 683 -51.58 32.07 -24.64
CA ILE A 683 -52.44 32.83 -23.71
C ILE A 683 -53.32 33.84 -24.47
N VAL A 684 -52.77 34.57 -25.44
CA VAL A 684 -53.53 35.51 -26.28
C VAL A 684 -54.56 34.76 -27.14
N CYS A 685 -54.19 33.66 -27.81
CA CYS A 685 -55.11 32.83 -28.58
C CYS A 685 -56.24 32.25 -27.71
N MET A 686 -55.94 31.78 -26.50
CA MET A 686 -56.91 31.25 -25.53
C MET A 686 -57.89 32.32 -25.05
N GLY A 687 -57.40 33.54 -24.77
CA GLY A 687 -58.25 34.67 -24.39
C GLY A 687 -59.15 35.13 -25.53
N LEU A 688 -58.62 35.22 -26.75
CA LEU A 688 -59.40 35.51 -27.95
C LEU A 688 -60.47 34.44 -28.18
N MET A 689 -60.13 33.16 -28.05
CA MET A 689 -61.09 32.08 -28.25
C MET A 689 -62.20 32.06 -27.20
N GLY A 690 -61.91 32.38 -25.94
CA GLY A 690 -62.95 32.62 -24.93
C GLY A 690 -63.91 33.75 -25.34
N MET A 691 -63.37 34.87 -25.82
CA MET A 691 -64.18 36.00 -26.33
C MET A 691 -65.01 35.63 -27.57
N PHE A 692 -64.43 34.88 -28.52
CA PHE A 692 -65.15 34.47 -29.72
C PHE A 692 -66.21 33.40 -29.44
N LEU A 693 -65.99 32.48 -28.50
CA LEU A 693 -67.03 31.56 -28.03
C LEU A 693 -68.23 32.33 -27.47
N PHE A 694 -67.99 33.33 -26.62
CA PHE A 694 -69.04 34.22 -26.11
C PHE A 694 -69.77 34.98 -27.23
N ILE A 695 -69.04 35.48 -28.24
CA ILE A 695 -69.66 36.11 -29.41
C ILE A 695 -70.50 35.11 -30.22
N THR A 696 -70.05 33.86 -30.42
CA THR A 696 -70.86 32.85 -31.14
C THR A 696 -72.15 32.49 -30.39
N MET A 697 -72.14 32.46 -29.06
CA MET A 697 -73.37 32.34 -28.26
C MET A 697 -74.33 33.51 -28.52
N ALA A 698 -73.82 34.75 -28.61
CA ALA A 698 -74.63 35.92 -28.96
C ALA A 698 -75.14 35.87 -30.42
N VAL A 699 -74.35 35.37 -31.38
CA VAL A 699 -74.77 35.15 -32.78
C VAL A 699 -75.89 34.12 -32.86
N ILE A 700 -75.81 33.02 -32.11
CA ILE A 700 -76.87 31.99 -32.03
C ILE A 700 -78.16 32.60 -31.45
N ASN A 701 -78.06 33.36 -30.35
CA ASN A 701 -79.21 34.09 -29.78
C ASN A 701 -79.81 35.17 -30.71
N ILE A 702 -79.08 35.61 -31.73
CA ILE A 702 -79.57 36.50 -32.80
C ILE A 702 -80.19 35.68 -33.94
N HIS A 703 -79.64 34.51 -34.27
CA HIS A 703 -80.17 33.59 -35.28
C HIS A 703 -81.57 33.07 -34.91
N GLU A 704 -81.81 32.77 -33.63
CA GLU A 704 -83.10 32.29 -33.10
C GLU A 704 -84.23 33.35 -33.11
N LYS A 705 -84.00 34.58 -33.61
CA LYS A 705 -84.99 35.67 -33.61
C LYS A 705 -85.74 35.78 -34.92
N GLU A 706 -87.06 35.69 -34.84
CA GLU A 706 -87.96 35.93 -35.96
C GLU A 706 -88.39 37.40 -36.04
N GLY A 707 -88.37 37.97 -37.25
CA GLY A 707 -88.81 39.34 -37.50
C GLY A 707 -88.10 40.00 -38.70
N SER A 708 -88.39 41.27 -38.94
CA SER A 708 -87.69 42.11 -39.92
C SER A 708 -86.68 43.04 -39.23
N LEU A 709 -85.59 43.34 -39.92
CA LEU A 709 -84.57 44.27 -39.42
C LEU A 709 -85.05 45.73 -39.54
N SER A 710 -84.64 46.56 -38.57
CA SER A 710 -84.75 48.04 -38.70
C SER A 710 -84.11 48.50 -40.03
N PRO A 711 -84.76 49.38 -40.82
CA PRO A 711 -84.31 49.69 -42.18
C PRO A 711 -82.88 50.25 -42.25
N VAL A 712 -82.43 50.98 -41.23
CA VAL A 712 -81.04 51.47 -41.13
C VAL A 712 -80.06 50.31 -40.94
N ALA A 713 -80.35 49.39 -40.01
CA ALA A 713 -79.53 48.20 -39.78
C ALA A 713 -79.51 47.27 -41.01
N ARG A 714 -80.65 47.13 -41.70
CA ARG A 714 -80.79 46.32 -42.92
C ARG A 714 -79.85 46.80 -44.03
N VAL A 715 -79.72 48.11 -44.23
CA VAL A 715 -78.79 48.70 -45.20
C VAL A 715 -77.33 48.57 -44.75
N ILE A 716 -77.03 48.79 -43.46
CA ILE A 716 -75.65 48.68 -42.95
C ILE A 716 -75.14 47.23 -43.09
N PHE A 717 -75.86 46.26 -42.51
CA PHE A 717 -75.37 44.89 -42.44
C PHE A 717 -75.55 44.10 -43.76
N LEU A 718 -76.76 44.07 -44.34
CA LEU A 718 -77.05 43.22 -45.50
C LEU A 718 -76.58 43.82 -46.85
N ARG A 719 -76.14 45.08 -46.87
CA ARG A 719 -75.66 45.74 -48.10
C ARG A 719 -74.21 46.20 -48.03
N TYR A 720 -73.83 46.99 -47.03
CA TYR A 720 -72.43 47.46 -46.90
C TYR A 720 -71.52 46.37 -46.35
N MET A 721 -71.84 45.78 -45.20
CA MET A 721 -70.99 44.73 -44.60
C MET A 721 -70.96 43.46 -45.45
N ALA A 722 -72.10 43.02 -46.01
CA ALA A 722 -72.15 41.86 -46.92
C ALA A 722 -71.25 42.03 -48.16
N ARG A 723 -71.22 43.21 -48.79
CA ARG A 723 -70.29 43.50 -49.90
C ARG A 723 -68.83 43.53 -49.45
N MET A 724 -68.55 44.14 -48.29
CA MET A 724 -67.19 44.21 -47.73
C MET A 724 -66.62 42.84 -47.38
N LEU A 725 -67.48 41.89 -47.01
CA LEU A 725 -67.16 40.49 -46.70
C LEU A 725 -67.35 39.53 -47.90
N LEU A 726 -67.41 40.07 -49.14
CA LEU A 726 -67.53 39.31 -50.40
C LEU A 726 -68.77 38.39 -50.53
N LEU A 727 -69.80 38.58 -49.70
CA LEU A 727 -71.06 37.82 -49.73
C LEU A 727 -72.09 38.34 -50.76
N GLY A 728 -71.74 39.39 -51.52
CA GLY A 728 -72.62 40.02 -52.49
C GLY A 728 -73.60 41.05 -51.89
N ASP A 729 -74.64 41.40 -52.64
CA ASP A 729 -75.69 42.34 -52.20
C ASP A 729 -76.98 41.56 -51.85
N LEU A 730 -77.05 41.09 -50.60
CA LEU A 730 -78.14 40.28 -50.07
C LEU A 730 -79.49 41.04 -50.01
N THR A 731 -79.54 42.31 -50.43
CA THR A 731 -80.81 43.05 -50.54
C THR A 731 -81.57 42.81 -51.84
N GLN A 732 -80.92 42.25 -52.89
CA GLN A 732 -81.53 42.09 -54.22
C GLN A 732 -82.29 40.76 -54.43
N GLU A 733 -82.03 39.72 -53.63
CA GLU A 733 -82.63 38.39 -53.83
C GLU A 733 -84.18 38.40 -53.73
N LYS A 734 -84.74 39.46 -53.14
CA LYS A 734 -86.19 39.68 -52.98
C LYS A 734 -86.88 40.39 -54.17
N GLN A 735 -86.22 40.58 -55.31
CA GLN A 735 -86.81 41.22 -56.51
C GLN A 735 -86.98 40.33 -57.75
N THR A 736 -86.43 39.10 -57.78
CA THR A 736 -86.58 38.16 -58.91
C THR A 736 -87.64 37.08 -58.65
N SER A 737 -88.86 37.47 -58.23
CA SER A 737 -90.00 36.54 -58.14
C SER A 737 -91.38 37.23 -58.13
N GLU A 738 -91.67 38.15 -59.06
CA GLU A 738 -93.05 38.59 -59.37
C GLU A 738 -93.11 39.29 -60.75
N GLY A 739 -93.94 38.79 -61.69
CA GLY A 739 -94.16 39.43 -63.01
C GLY A 739 -94.15 38.48 -64.22
N THR A 740 -95.33 37.99 -64.63
CA THR A 740 -95.52 37.01 -65.72
C THR A 740 -95.57 37.65 -67.12
N GLY A 741 -94.98 37.04 -68.16
CA GLY A 741 -95.02 37.57 -69.54
C GLY A 741 -94.79 36.54 -70.66
N SER A 742 -95.88 36.13 -71.33
CA SER A 742 -95.99 35.28 -72.53
C SER A 742 -94.96 35.50 -73.67
N GLY A 743 -94.45 34.41 -74.27
CA GLY A 743 -93.76 34.44 -75.57
C GLY A 743 -93.18 33.08 -76.04
N GLU A 744 -93.72 32.49 -77.11
CA GLU A 744 -93.25 31.24 -77.73
C GLU A 744 -92.75 31.50 -79.17
N LYS A 745 -91.84 30.64 -79.70
CA LYS A 745 -91.25 30.62 -81.08
C LYS A 745 -90.12 31.65 -81.27
N THR A 746 -89.03 31.46 -82.03
CA THR A 746 -88.50 30.40 -82.95
C THR A 746 -87.00 30.71 -83.26
N LEU A 747 -86.11 29.93 -83.91
CA LEU A 747 -86.05 28.59 -84.55
C LEU A 747 -84.55 28.19 -84.76
N ALA A 748 -84.19 26.90 -84.63
CA ALA A 748 -82.90 26.25 -85.04
C ALA A 748 -81.58 26.78 -84.41
N THR A 749 -80.64 25.98 -83.85
CA THR A 749 -79.97 24.71 -84.23
C THR A 749 -78.67 24.89 -85.05
N ARG A 750 -77.56 24.44 -84.43
CA ARG A 750 -76.21 23.97 -84.89
C ARG A 750 -76.05 23.57 -86.39
N PRO A 751 -74.81 23.51 -86.98
CA PRO A 751 -73.53 23.14 -86.32
C PRO A 751 -72.20 23.80 -86.79
N VAL A 752 -71.11 23.45 -86.06
CA VAL A 752 -69.67 23.25 -86.42
C VAL A 752 -69.02 24.01 -87.59
N ALA A 753 -67.99 24.79 -87.23
CA ALA A 753 -66.80 25.26 -87.98
C ALA A 753 -65.86 25.89 -86.89
N GLU A 754 -64.54 25.70 -86.72
CA GLU A 754 -63.41 25.22 -87.56
C GLU A 754 -63.15 26.02 -88.85
N LEU A 755 -61.92 26.42 -89.20
CA LEU A 755 -60.59 26.30 -88.57
C LEU A 755 -59.62 27.28 -89.28
N THR A 756 -58.67 27.90 -88.56
CA THR A 756 -57.28 28.26 -89.01
C THR A 756 -56.54 28.88 -87.81
N ASN A 757 -55.30 28.52 -87.46
CA ASN A 757 -54.03 28.61 -88.23
C ASN A 757 -53.70 30.09 -88.56
N ILE A 758 -52.46 30.56 -88.49
CA ILE A 758 -51.19 29.94 -88.94
C ILE A 758 -50.09 30.09 -87.88
N ALA A 759 -49.14 29.14 -87.87
CA ALA A 759 -47.85 29.27 -87.22
C ALA A 759 -46.76 29.48 -88.28
N ILE A 760 -45.79 30.34 -87.98
CA ILE A 760 -44.49 30.55 -88.65
C ILE A 760 -43.68 31.36 -87.59
N ASP A 761 -42.62 30.79 -87.03
CA ASP A 761 -41.24 30.71 -87.54
C ASP A 761 -40.46 31.97 -87.17
N ASP A 762 -39.25 31.79 -86.62
CA ASP A 762 -38.46 32.87 -86.00
C ASP A 762 -36.99 32.72 -86.46
N ASP A 763 -36.70 33.24 -87.65
CA ASP A 763 -35.46 32.98 -88.40
C ASP A 763 -34.88 34.30 -88.98
N ASP A 764 -33.98 34.88 -88.17
CA ASP A 764 -32.63 35.38 -88.55
C ASP A 764 -32.39 36.73 -89.32
N ILE A 765 -31.18 37.29 -89.07
CA ILE A 765 -30.41 38.25 -89.92
C ILE A 765 -30.98 39.69 -90.09
N ALA A 766 -30.23 40.81 -90.11
CA ALA A 766 -28.79 41.16 -90.26
C ALA A 766 -28.52 42.54 -89.55
N ALA A 767 -27.32 43.13 -89.45
CA ALA A 767 -25.90 42.75 -89.61
C ALA A 767 -25.00 43.88 -89.03
N GLY A 768 -23.69 43.63 -88.88
CA GLY A 768 -22.69 44.66 -88.53
C GLY A 768 -21.26 44.10 -88.56
N ASP A 769 -20.45 44.56 -89.51
CA ASP A 769 -19.12 44.00 -89.86
C ASP A 769 -18.01 44.34 -88.85
N GLY A 770 -16.88 43.60 -88.76
CA GLY A 770 -16.54 42.34 -89.44
C GLY A 770 -15.08 41.86 -89.22
N GLU A 771 -14.87 40.58 -89.54
CA GLU A 771 -13.66 39.94 -90.10
C GLU A 771 -12.28 39.99 -89.36
N SER A 772 -11.80 38.83 -88.85
CA SER A 772 -10.66 38.09 -89.46
C SER A 772 -10.18 36.81 -88.71
N THR A 773 -10.15 35.69 -89.45
CA THR A 773 -9.22 34.52 -89.38
C THR A 773 -8.93 33.70 -88.11
N ALA A 774 -9.35 32.42 -88.20
CA ALA A 774 -8.50 31.20 -88.22
C ALA A 774 -8.38 30.26 -86.98
N GLU A 775 -8.33 28.97 -87.32
CA GLU A 775 -8.50 27.77 -86.48
C GLU A 775 -7.28 27.35 -85.64
N ARG A 776 -7.53 26.68 -84.50
CA ARG A 776 -6.99 25.32 -84.24
C ARG A 776 -7.70 24.61 -83.09
N GLY A 777 -7.71 23.27 -83.11
CA GLY A 777 -7.98 22.42 -81.95
C GLY A 777 -7.00 21.24 -81.89
N ILE A 778 -7.05 20.42 -80.83
CA ILE A 778 -6.72 18.96 -80.78
C ILE A 778 -6.84 18.42 -79.32
N GLN A 779 -7.80 17.50 -79.13
CA GLN A 779 -7.86 16.26 -78.33
C GLN A 779 -7.35 16.13 -76.86
N ASP A 780 -8.07 15.26 -76.12
CA ASP A 780 -7.78 14.68 -74.80
C ASP A 780 -6.55 13.74 -74.75
N PRO A 781 -6.18 13.22 -73.55
CA PRO A 781 -6.61 11.85 -73.23
C PRO A 781 -7.14 11.60 -71.79
N LYS A 782 -7.73 10.42 -71.58
CA LYS A 782 -8.43 9.94 -70.35
C LYS A 782 -7.57 8.92 -69.51
N PRO A 783 -8.05 8.33 -68.38
CA PRO A 783 -7.22 7.76 -67.29
C PRO A 783 -7.09 6.22 -67.33
N PRO A 784 -6.54 5.57 -66.27
CA PRO A 784 -7.37 4.97 -65.18
C PRO A 784 -6.77 5.24 -63.76
N THR A 785 -7.17 4.67 -62.60
CA THR A 785 -8.07 3.56 -62.19
C THR A 785 -8.63 3.81 -60.75
N ALA A 786 -9.51 2.92 -60.23
CA ALA A 786 -9.83 2.77 -58.79
C ALA A 786 -9.37 1.36 -58.27
N PRO A 787 -9.48 1.06 -56.96
CA PRO A 787 -10.74 0.59 -56.31
C PRO A 787 -11.09 1.41 -55.05
N GLU A 788 -12.35 1.65 -54.68
CA GLU A 788 -13.42 0.73 -54.22
C GLU A 788 -13.09 -0.01 -52.90
N PHE A 789 -13.98 -0.08 -51.89
CA PHE A 789 -15.38 0.39 -51.79
C PHE A 789 -15.77 0.76 -50.34
N THR A 790 -16.72 1.70 -50.17
CA THR A 790 -17.86 1.70 -49.21
C THR A 790 -18.33 3.12 -48.83
N GLY A 791 -19.52 3.22 -48.22
CA GLY A 791 -19.70 4.05 -47.01
C GLY A 791 -20.65 5.26 -47.02
N SER A 792 -21.08 5.80 -48.17
CA SER A 792 -21.77 7.11 -48.22
C SER A 792 -23.31 7.03 -48.36
N THR A 793 -24.03 6.58 -47.31
CA THR A 793 -25.51 6.46 -47.32
C THR A 793 -26.22 7.49 -46.43
N SER A 794 -26.07 8.78 -46.74
CA SER A 794 -26.76 9.88 -46.03
C SER A 794 -27.29 10.97 -46.96
N SER A 795 -26.44 11.54 -47.82
CA SER A 795 -26.80 12.65 -48.74
C SER A 795 -27.90 12.30 -49.74
N LEU A 796 -27.91 11.07 -50.28
CA LEU A 796 -28.95 10.61 -51.22
C LEU A 796 -30.34 10.46 -50.58
N ARG A 797 -30.44 10.33 -49.24
CA ARG A 797 -31.74 10.21 -48.55
C ARG A 797 -32.45 11.55 -48.38
N LEU A 798 -31.71 12.67 -48.26
CA LEU A 798 -32.33 13.99 -48.16
C LEU A 798 -33.07 14.38 -49.45
N ILE A 799 -32.49 14.07 -50.61
CA ILE A 799 -33.14 14.35 -51.90
C ILE A 799 -34.36 13.44 -52.12
N SER A 800 -34.27 12.14 -51.79
CA SER A 800 -35.44 11.25 -51.89
C SER A 800 -36.54 11.65 -50.90
N SER A 801 -36.22 12.00 -49.66
CA SER A 801 -37.22 12.46 -48.68
C SER A 801 -37.88 13.79 -49.05
N VAL A 802 -37.20 14.69 -49.78
CA VAL A 802 -37.84 15.90 -50.32
C VAL A 802 -38.77 15.57 -51.49
N ASP A 803 -38.39 14.64 -52.37
CA ASP A 803 -39.24 14.20 -53.49
C ASP A 803 -40.47 13.40 -53.01
N ASP A 804 -40.29 12.53 -52.01
CA ASP A 804 -41.38 11.80 -51.34
C ASP A 804 -42.30 12.75 -50.53
N LEU A 805 -41.75 13.78 -49.88
CA LEU A 805 -42.56 14.81 -49.21
C LEU A 805 -43.32 15.66 -50.24
N THR A 806 -42.73 15.95 -51.40
CA THR A 806 -43.40 16.67 -52.49
C THR A 806 -44.55 15.84 -53.04
N LYS A 807 -44.36 14.53 -53.27
CA LYS A 807 -45.43 13.59 -53.64
C LYS A 807 -46.51 13.49 -52.55
N ALA A 808 -46.15 13.46 -51.28
CA ALA A 808 -47.10 13.44 -50.16
C ALA A 808 -47.94 14.74 -50.10
N VAL A 809 -47.33 15.90 -50.32
CA VAL A 809 -48.03 17.19 -50.43
C VAL A 809 -48.94 17.21 -51.67
N GLN A 810 -48.48 16.67 -52.80
CA GLN A 810 -49.24 16.63 -54.05
C GLN A 810 -50.46 15.71 -53.95
N ASN A 811 -50.32 14.51 -53.38
CA ASN A 811 -51.45 13.65 -53.02
C ASN A 811 -52.38 14.31 -51.97
N GLY A 812 -51.82 15.12 -51.05
CA GLY A 812 -52.59 15.96 -50.14
C GLY A 812 -53.48 16.98 -50.85
N THR A 813 -53.08 17.49 -52.02
CA THR A 813 -53.93 18.37 -52.84
C THR A 813 -55.06 17.63 -53.56
N GLU A 814 -54.92 16.33 -53.84
CA GLU A 814 -56.03 15.50 -54.34
C GLU A 814 -57.09 15.29 -53.26
N GLY A 815 -56.68 15.00 -52.02
CA GLY A 815 -57.59 14.95 -50.87
C GLY A 815 -58.34 16.26 -50.63
N LEU A 816 -57.68 17.41 -50.84
CA LEU A 816 -58.33 18.72 -50.77
C LEU A 816 -59.34 18.94 -51.91
N ALA A 817 -59.10 18.38 -53.10
CA ALA A 817 -60.06 18.41 -54.22
C ALA A 817 -61.28 17.50 -53.96
N GLU A 818 -61.09 16.33 -53.33
CA GLU A 818 -62.17 15.44 -52.93
C GLU A 818 -63.02 16.04 -51.81
N VAL A 819 -62.41 16.62 -50.76
CA VAL A 819 -63.12 17.38 -49.72
C VAL A 819 -63.87 18.58 -50.32
N LYS A 820 -63.28 19.30 -51.29
CA LYS A 820 -63.99 20.38 -51.99
C LYS A 820 -65.22 19.86 -52.73
N LYS A 821 -65.15 18.66 -53.32
CA LYS A 821 -66.23 18.02 -54.07
C LYS A 821 -67.35 17.55 -53.13
N GLU A 822 -67.02 16.94 -51.99
CA GLU A 822 -68.00 16.64 -50.93
C GLU A 822 -68.67 17.91 -50.39
N VAL A 823 -67.91 18.99 -50.17
CA VAL A 823 -68.43 20.29 -49.73
C VAL A 823 -69.34 20.92 -50.80
N GLU A 824 -69.03 20.77 -52.10
CA GLU A 824 -69.91 21.21 -53.19
C GLU A 824 -71.17 20.34 -53.37
N GLU A 825 -71.16 19.06 -53.00
CA GLU A 825 -72.37 18.24 -52.92
C GLU A 825 -73.21 18.58 -51.67
N LEU A 826 -72.58 18.78 -50.51
CA LEU A 826 -73.26 19.26 -49.30
C LEU A 826 -73.93 20.63 -49.55
N ALA A 827 -73.25 21.54 -50.24
CA ALA A 827 -73.78 22.85 -50.62
C ALA A 827 -74.95 22.78 -51.61
N LYS A 828 -75.04 21.70 -52.43
CA LYS A 828 -76.20 21.44 -53.30
C LYS A 828 -77.35 20.80 -52.52
N ALA A 829 -77.07 19.89 -51.59
CA ALA A 829 -78.07 19.21 -50.77
C ALA A 829 -78.83 20.15 -49.81
N VAL A 830 -78.20 21.25 -49.37
CA VAL A 830 -78.81 22.26 -48.48
C VAL A 830 -79.80 23.19 -49.21
N LYS A 831 -79.93 23.11 -50.54
CA LYS A 831 -80.70 24.08 -51.35
C LYS A 831 -82.21 23.81 -51.46
N ASN A 832 -82.82 23.26 -50.41
CA ASN A 832 -84.28 23.13 -50.26
C ASN A 832 -84.84 24.26 -49.38
N GLU A 833 -86.11 24.60 -49.59
CA GLU A 833 -86.68 25.89 -49.19
C GLU A 833 -86.94 26.04 -47.69
N ALA A 834 -86.46 27.16 -47.13
CA ALA A 834 -86.99 27.77 -45.92
C ALA A 834 -87.03 29.30 -46.14
N VAL A 835 -88.08 29.99 -45.67
CA VAL A 835 -88.21 31.44 -45.84
C VAL A 835 -87.19 32.14 -44.94
N VAL A 836 -86.08 32.59 -45.52
CA VAL A 836 -84.93 33.10 -44.78
C VAL A 836 -85.26 34.43 -44.10
N SER A 837 -85.26 34.44 -42.75
CA SER A 837 -85.40 35.63 -41.91
C SER A 837 -84.25 36.62 -42.16
N ASP A 838 -84.55 37.94 -42.10
CA ASP A 838 -83.49 38.97 -42.14
C ASP A 838 -82.45 38.75 -41.01
N TYR A 839 -82.86 38.16 -39.88
CA TYR A 839 -81.98 37.84 -38.76
C TYR A 839 -81.05 36.65 -39.00
N THR A 840 -81.46 35.64 -39.79
CA THR A 840 -80.56 34.51 -40.12
C THR A 840 -79.55 34.88 -41.21
N LEU A 841 -79.91 35.81 -42.10
CA LEU A 841 -78.93 36.51 -42.96
C LEU A 841 -77.98 37.39 -42.14
N LEU A 842 -78.49 38.17 -41.18
CA LEU A 842 -77.66 38.97 -40.27
C LEU A 842 -76.67 38.10 -39.50
N ALA A 843 -77.11 36.95 -38.95
CA ALA A 843 -76.25 36.01 -38.24
C ALA A 843 -75.13 35.47 -39.13
N LYS A 844 -75.42 35.11 -40.39
CA LYS A 844 -74.41 34.65 -41.36
C LYS A 844 -73.40 35.74 -41.74
N VAL A 845 -73.84 37.00 -41.89
CA VAL A 845 -72.94 38.15 -42.11
C VAL A 845 -72.08 38.44 -40.88
N LEU A 846 -72.67 38.40 -39.68
CA LEU A 846 -71.98 38.67 -38.41
C LEU A 846 -70.94 37.57 -38.09
N ASP A 847 -71.24 36.31 -38.36
CA ASP A 847 -70.30 35.20 -38.17
C ASP A 847 -69.11 35.27 -39.14
N ARG A 848 -69.34 35.62 -40.41
CA ARG A 848 -68.25 35.88 -41.37
C ARG A 848 -67.44 37.12 -41.02
N LEU A 849 -68.06 38.15 -40.43
CA LEU A 849 -67.32 39.28 -39.84
C LEU A 849 -66.42 38.81 -38.69
N CYS A 850 -66.93 37.98 -37.78
CA CYS A 850 -66.15 37.42 -36.68
C CYS A 850 -64.95 36.61 -37.18
N LEU A 851 -65.12 35.77 -38.22
CA LEU A 851 -64.04 35.03 -38.87
C LEU A 851 -62.95 35.97 -39.40
N VAL A 852 -63.32 37.01 -40.16
CA VAL A 852 -62.36 37.97 -40.72
C VAL A 852 -61.65 38.76 -39.62
N VAL A 853 -62.36 39.21 -38.59
CA VAL A 853 -61.78 39.90 -37.43
C VAL A 853 -60.84 38.97 -36.64
N TYR A 854 -61.19 37.69 -36.47
CA TYR A 854 -60.35 36.69 -35.81
C TYR A 854 -59.01 36.50 -36.54
N ILE A 855 -59.04 36.35 -37.88
CA ILE A 855 -57.82 36.23 -38.69
C ILE A 855 -56.97 37.51 -38.62
N ILE A 856 -57.59 38.70 -38.69
CA ILE A 856 -56.88 39.98 -38.55
C ILE A 856 -56.21 40.10 -37.18
N ILE A 857 -56.89 39.73 -36.08
CA ILE A 857 -56.31 39.83 -34.74
C ILE A 857 -55.17 38.82 -34.53
N ILE A 858 -55.27 37.59 -35.06
CA ILE A 858 -54.18 36.60 -34.98
C ILE A 858 -52.98 36.98 -35.84
N THR A 859 -53.21 37.48 -37.06
CA THR A 859 -52.10 37.95 -37.92
C THR A 859 -51.43 39.21 -37.36
N ALA A 860 -52.16 40.03 -36.60
CA ALA A 860 -51.59 41.17 -35.87
C ALA A 860 -50.91 40.78 -34.54
N SER A 861 -51.36 39.73 -33.83
CA SER A 861 -50.81 39.39 -32.52
C SER A 861 -49.36 38.92 -32.59
N ILE A 862 -48.99 38.15 -33.62
CA ILE A 862 -47.63 37.66 -33.84
C ILE A 862 -46.59 38.81 -33.83
N PRO A 863 -46.65 39.82 -34.73
CA PRO A 863 -45.68 40.93 -34.72
C PRO A 863 -45.80 41.84 -33.50
N ILE A 864 -46.98 41.96 -32.88
CA ILE A 864 -47.14 42.72 -31.62
C ILE A 864 -46.36 42.04 -30.49
N ILE A 865 -46.50 40.73 -30.30
CA ILE A 865 -45.78 39.99 -29.26
C ILE A 865 -44.27 40.00 -29.53
N MET A 866 -43.83 39.91 -30.80
CA MET A 866 -42.41 40.04 -31.16
C MET A 866 -41.83 41.45 -30.89
N TYR A 867 -42.66 42.49 -30.89
CA TYR A 867 -42.25 43.86 -30.54
C TYR A 867 -42.26 44.11 -29.03
N TRP A 868 -43.16 43.45 -28.28
CA TRP A 868 -43.31 43.61 -26.82
C TRP A 868 -42.37 42.69 -26.01
N GLY A 869 -41.74 41.70 -26.65
CA GLY A 869 -40.75 40.80 -26.05
C GLY A 869 -39.29 41.17 -26.32
N LYS A 870 -39.02 42.42 -26.71
CA LYS A 870 -37.69 43.03 -26.82
C LYS A 870 -37.55 44.22 -25.87
#